data_AF-A0AAJ7Q0F9-F1
#
_entry.id   AF-A0AAJ7Q0F9-F1
#
_cell.length_a   1.000
_cell.length_b   1.000
_cell.length_c   1.000
_cell.angle_alpha   90.00
_cell.angle_beta   90.00
_cell.angle_gamma   90.00
#
_symmetry.space_group_name_H-M   'P 1'
#
loop_
_entity.id
_entity.type
_entity.pdbx_description
1 polymer ?
#
loop_
_entity_poly.entity_id
_entity_poly.type
_entity_poly.pdbx_seq_one_letter_code
_entity_poly.pdbx_strand_id
1 'polypeptide(L)'
;MGDTYQYPVFFECQSLLGEQKKRIEKYFRIRRRSGGGDCGPLRRVNDKVYSITFKWQRDQQRVLQRPEHVVEFLGGRLAFTVRDSLETHTSSPTTTSTPNQDSAAPAQSSLSIPASTPPPSDEAHELQPDRSPRPYLQEEKEELKKERTVSNMSTHMLDFLRKAYGGPGMLGDFLGFDNEVEIELRDTELRLFSFSAGKLDDAEKALQVEFMEVKTDVPNCLSSELWKKLTSKTNEMNQGQWRAQVLFGSDSTVYLLGHTKEVEELNETVTQFNLQRTVHLPVPEVAQDLVNLSEGNTVVASYSLCDGLQVLVCQGDITKQEADALVNAANEDLDHCGGVAAALSKAGGSEVQRESNDLVKYTGKIHTGDVVVTTGGNLKCKKLLHAVGPVAGKAGGKEKLLLEKAVNSALNLSEIMEFKSIALPCISSGVFGVPVTVCSEAIVTAVKEFGNQGGRSLSRIILIDNRGEVVRAMQEACDRLLQGISTRDSMPSGIPTGDLGSLMDAAAKDTAKEVMTGAPEGRVHVEVVQGTIETQQVDALVSPMVGHDPLSTRVANTLYKMVGSQLTARFRKKAGEETLPGDAVLVENLPGLPSNAVLFLNLIPWDDDEDGTAVQVLRVGINNILTSCENKGFGSVALPVLGAGIALRFPDIEVARVLLEEVQKFEQSRASKTPFLVRITIHPTDTEASEVFKAFTKNIHSPDQVSTSKRIVLLGKTGSGKSNLANTIFGEAELFATYNSPNSGTTECQTETRTVKGRSITLIDTPGFFDSERSEEDIKPEIMSCITECAPGPHAFLIVLKVDRFTEHEQAVITKILQYFSEDALKYAVIVFTHGDQLPKGKTIQEFVSKNKNLSDLVKKCGSRCHIFDNKYWKNKQQNDYRSNQFQVEDLLNTVDKMVMENSGGYYTNGMLQTVEEEIKKEEEQIKQSSGNMQQEEIRQHAKRNVSNRFLIQLAGTATGALLGAFFGVEALLRLVIKDVKGPELMKYMKGFLIGRAPAAAAAVGAEAAVVATGAAISLTTAALATGVMGGIIGHDAAEGAETAMEAAERAANAVRDKRQSVLRLQ
;
A
#
# COMPACT_ATOMS: atom_id res chain seq x y z
N MET A 1 14.15 -40.13 -33.02
CA MET A 1 14.62 -38.75 -33.32
C MET A 1 15.78 -38.46 -32.37
N GLY A 2 16.88 -37.87 -32.86
CA GLY A 2 18.14 -37.76 -32.12
C GLY A 2 18.18 -36.66 -31.04
N ASP A 3 19.25 -36.70 -30.25
CA ASP A 3 19.43 -35.88 -29.03
C ASP A 3 19.29 -34.37 -29.26
N THR A 4 18.44 -33.73 -28.44
CA THR A 4 18.11 -32.30 -28.54
C THR A 4 18.94 -31.41 -27.60
N TYR A 5 20.01 -31.93 -26.98
CA TYR A 5 20.89 -31.19 -26.08
C TYR A 5 22.33 -31.27 -26.59
N GLN A 6 22.91 -30.14 -26.98
CA GLN A 6 24.18 -30.09 -27.73
C GLN A 6 25.27 -29.24 -27.05
N TYR A 7 24.93 -28.49 -25.99
CA TYR A 7 25.81 -27.49 -25.40
C TYR A 7 26.16 -27.84 -23.94
N PRO A 8 27.20 -28.64 -23.69
CA PRO A 8 27.56 -29.10 -22.34
C PRO A 8 28.27 -28.02 -21.52
N VAL A 9 28.10 -28.08 -20.20
CA VAL A 9 29.03 -27.50 -19.23
C VAL A 9 29.44 -28.57 -18.22
N PHE A 10 30.64 -28.43 -17.68
CA PHE A 10 31.28 -29.37 -16.77
C PHE A 10 31.56 -28.70 -15.43
N PHE A 11 31.40 -29.42 -14.32
CA PHE A 11 31.83 -28.96 -13.00
C PHE A 11 32.38 -30.10 -12.14
N GLU A 12 33.25 -29.75 -11.20
CA GLU A 12 33.84 -30.69 -10.25
C GLU A 12 33.06 -30.69 -8.92
N CYS A 13 32.75 -31.88 -8.42
CA CYS A 13 32.10 -32.09 -7.13
C CYS A 13 32.43 -33.49 -6.57
N GLN A 14 32.52 -33.60 -5.23
CA GLN A 14 32.54 -34.91 -4.57
C GLN A 14 31.20 -35.65 -4.81
N SER A 15 31.15 -36.97 -4.57
CA SER A 15 30.06 -37.84 -5.06
C SER A 15 28.65 -37.32 -4.74
N LEU A 16 27.85 -37.06 -5.79
CA LEU A 16 26.48 -36.57 -5.66
C LEU A 16 25.49 -37.72 -5.48
N LEU A 17 24.67 -37.65 -4.42
CA LEU A 17 23.52 -38.51 -4.21
C LEU A 17 22.41 -38.22 -5.23
N GLY A 18 21.54 -39.19 -5.48
CA GLY A 18 20.50 -39.09 -6.54
C GLY A 18 19.58 -37.88 -6.42
N GLU A 19 19.23 -37.49 -5.19
CA GLU A 19 18.40 -36.30 -4.94
C GLU A 19 19.17 -34.99 -5.20
N GLN A 20 20.46 -34.93 -4.87
CA GLN A 20 21.30 -33.76 -5.14
C GLN A 20 21.42 -33.51 -6.65
N LYS A 21 21.54 -34.58 -7.46
CA LYS A 21 21.56 -34.47 -8.93
C LYS A 21 20.29 -33.82 -9.48
N LYS A 22 19.10 -34.32 -9.11
CA LYS A 22 17.81 -33.73 -9.51
C LYS A 22 17.66 -32.26 -9.10
N ARG A 23 18.20 -31.90 -7.94
CA ARG A 23 18.16 -30.52 -7.41
C ARG A 23 19.12 -29.58 -8.15
N ILE A 24 20.28 -30.07 -8.59
CA ILE A 24 21.21 -29.35 -9.48
C ILE A 24 20.63 -29.21 -10.91
N GLU A 25 19.98 -30.24 -11.45
CA GLU A 25 19.22 -30.15 -12.71
C GLU A 25 18.13 -29.07 -12.62
N LYS A 26 17.31 -29.09 -11.57
CA LYS A 26 16.27 -28.07 -11.34
C LYS A 26 16.86 -26.66 -11.20
N TYR A 27 18.02 -26.51 -10.56
CA TYR A 27 18.74 -25.25 -10.48
C TYR A 27 19.15 -24.73 -11.87
N PHE A 28 19.73 -25.59 -12.72
CA PHE A 28 20.14 -25.21 -14.08
C PHE A 28 18.97 -24.96 -15.05
N ARG A 29 17.77 -25.48 -14.77
CA ARG A 29 16.54 -25.11 -15.50
C ARG A 29 16.02 -23.70 -15.19
N ILE A 30 16.34 -23.14 -14.02
CA ILE A 30 15.79 -21.85 -13.58
C ILE A 30 16.70 -20.70 -14.04
N ARG A 31 16.35 -20.07 -15.18
CA ARG A 31 17.11 -18.98 -15.81
C ARG A 31 17.54 -17.86 -14.84
N ARG A 32 16.65 -17.39 -13.96
CA ARG A 32 16.99 -16.37 -12.94
C ARG A 32 18.01 -16.84 -11.89
N ARG A 33 18.00 -18.13 -11.53
CA ARG A 33 18.83 -18.69 -10.46
C ARG A 33 20.19 -19.21 -10.91
N SER A 34 20.33 -19.63 -12.17
CA SER A 34 21.58 -20.22 -12.70
C SER A 34 22.10 -19.56 -13.99
N GLY A 35 21.31 -18.71 -14.65
CA GLY A 35 21.57 -18.26 -16.02
C GLY A 35 21.10 -19.23 -17.10
N GLY A 36 20.82 -20.49 -16.75
CA GLY A 36 20.51 -21.59 -17.67
C GLY A 36 19.11 -21.54 -18.30
N GLY A 37 18.56 -22.73 -18.56
CA GLY A 37 17.35 -22.93 -19.38
C GLY A 37 17.09 -24.42 -19.66
N ASP A 38 16.51 -24.73 -20.83
CA ASP A 38 16.14 -26.10 -21.20
C ASP A 38 17.39 -27.01 -21.27
N CYS A 39 17.45 -28.02 -20.40
CA CYS A 39 18.60 -28.89 -20.21
C CYS A 39 18.24 -30.34 -19.85
N GLY A 40 19.08 -31.24 -20.36
CA GLY A 40 19.02 -32.68 -20.14
C GLY A 40 19.48 -33.09 -18.73
N PRO A 41 19.45 -34.40 -18.43
CA PRO A 41 19.85 -34.93 -17.13
C PRO A 41 21.35 -34.72 -16.86
N LEU A 42 21.70 -34.56 -15.59
CA LEU A 42 23.06 -34.41 -15.09
C LEU A 42 23.80 -35.76 -15.14
N ARG A 43 24.79 -35.86 -16.02
CA ARG A 43 25.59 -37.07 -16.22
C ARG A 43 26.88 -36.98 -15.41
N ARG A 44 27.36 -38.11 -14.86
CA ARG A 44 28.70 -38.21 -14.27
C ARG A 44 29.67 -38.57 -15.40
N VAL A 45 30.72 -37.79 -15.58
CA VAL A 45 31.71 -38.00 -16.65
C VAL A 45 32.89 -38.82 -16.15
N ASN A 46 33.40 -38.52 -14.96
CA ASN A 46 34.44 -39.29 -14.28
C ASN A 46 34.21 -39.24 -12.76
N ASP A 47 35.18 -39.66 -11.95
CA ASP A 47 34.97 -39.79 -10.51
C ASP A 47 34.59 -38.48 -9.78
N LYS A 48 35.00 -37.32 -10.30
CA LYS A 48 34.73 -36.00 -9.68
C LYS A 48 34.03 -35.00 -10.62
N VAL A 49 33.94 -35.26 -11.93
CA VAL A 49 33.36 -34.35 -12.91
C VAL A 49 31.94 -34.78 -13.31
N TYR A 50 31.03 -33.81 -13.32
CA TYR A 50 29.67 -33.94 -13.84
C TYR A 50 29.46 -33.02 -15.06
N SER A 51 28.61 -33.43 -15.98
CA SER A 51 28.18 -32.64 -17.14
C SER A 51 26.67 -32.45 -17.18
N ILE A 52 26.24 -31.24 -17.55
CA ILE A 52 24.86 -30.95 -17.88
C ILE A 52 24.80 -30.26 -19.24
N THR A 53 23.88 -30.72 -20.10
CA THR A 53 23.83 -30.31 -21.51
C THR A 53 22.58 -29.49 -21.78
N PHE A 54 22.78 -28.27 -22.27
CA PHE A 54 21.71 -27.35 -22.65
C PHE A 54 21.29 -27.55 -24.11
N LYS A 55 20.04 -27.19 -24.40
CA LYS A 55 19.46 -27.18 -25.74
C LYS A 55 19.90 -25.97 -26.57
N TRP A 56 20.19 -24.85 -25.91
CA TRP A 56 20.53 -23.59 -26.57
C TRP A 56 21.89 -23.07 -26.09
N GLN A 57 22.77 -22.70 -27.02
CA GLN A 57 24.10 -22.16 -26.73
C GLN A 57 24.06 -20.90 -25.85
N ARG A 58 23.03 -20.06 -26.03
CA ARG A 58 22.80 -18.85 -25.23
C ARG A 58 22.56 -19.14 -23.74
N ASP A 59 22.09 -20.34 -23.40
CA ASP A 59 21.83 -20.75 -22.02
C ASP A 59 23.14 -21.27 -21.38
N GLN A 60 23.90 -22.06 -22.14
CA GLN A 60 25.28 -22.47 -21.81
C GLN A 60 26.19 -21.27 -21.53
N GLN A 61 26.20 -20.26 -22.42
CA GLN A 61 27.04 -19.06 -22.27
C GLN A 61 26.70 -18.24 -21.02
N ARG A 62 25.41 -18.07 -20.68
CA ARG A 62 25.01 -17.36 -19.44
C ARG A 62 25.34 -18.13 -18.17
N VAL A 63 25.38 -19.45 -18.23
CA VAL A 63 25.87 -20.30 -17.16
C VAL A 63 27.38 -20.10 -16.99
N LEU A 64 28.16 -20.18 -18.07
CA LEU A 64 29.62 -19.97 -18.06
C LEU A 64 30.04 -18.54 -17.66
N GLN A 65 29.20 -17.53 -17.87
CA GLN A 65 29.45 -16.15 -17.45
C GLN A 65 29.37 -15.92 -15.93
N ARG A 66 28.87 -16.89 -15.15
CA ARG A 66 28.81 -16.76 -13.69
C ARG A 66 30.09 -17.29 -13.02
N PRO A 67 30.69 -16.52 -12.10
CA PRO A 67 31.94 -16.93 -11.46
C PRO A 67 31.78 -18.11 -10.51
N GLU A 68 30.60 -18.31 -9.92
CA GLU A 68 30.26 -19.42 -9.03
C GLU A 68 28.77 -19.78 -9.17
N HIS A 69 28.47 -21.07 -9.06
CA HIS A 69 27.11 -21.60 -8.89
C HIS A 69 26.93 -22.14 -7.48
N VAL A 70 25.78 -21.82 -6.89
CA VAL A 70 25.45 -22.14 -5.51
C VAL A 70 24.12 -22.89 -5.47
N VAL A 71 24.13 -24.08 -4.86
CA VAL A 71 22.93 -24.89 -4.67
C VAL A 71 22.81 -25.28 -3.20
N GLU A 72 21.62 -25.07 -2.62
CA GLU A 72 21.32 -25.33 -1.21
C GLU A 72 20.52 -26.61 -1.04
N PHE A 73 20.94 -27.45 -0.09
CA PHE A 73 20.35 -28.74 0.26
C PHE A 73 20.04 -28.77 1.77
N LEU A 74 19.21 -29.72 2.20
CA LEU A 74 18.82 -29.92 3.60
C LEU A 74 19.98 -30.27 4.56
N GLY A 75 21.20 -30.45 4.06
CA GLY A 75 22.41 -30.70 4.84
C GLY A 75 23.62 -29.81 4.47
N GLY A 76 23.41 -28.69 3.77
CA GLY A 76 24.49 -27.73 3.48
C GLY A 76 24.39 -27.01 2.13
N ARG A 77 25.35 -26.10 1.88
CA ARG A 77 25.54 -25.37 0.62
C ARG A 77 26.66 -26.04 -0.20
N LEU A 78 26.40 -26.31 -1.48
CA LEU A 78 27.45 -26.65 -2.45
C LEU A 78 27.71 -25.43 -3.33
N ALA A 79 28.98 -25.02 -3.40
CA ALA A 79 29.48 -23.99 -4.30
C ALA A 79 30.45 -24.64 -5.30
N PHE A 80 30.30 -24.35 -6.59
CA PHE A 80 31.14 -24.91 -7.65
C PHE A 80 31.21 -23.99 -8.87
N THR A 81 32.28 -24.11 -9.64
CA THR A 81 32.47 -23.39 -10.90
C THR A 81 32.21 -24.30 -12.10
N VAL A 82 31.78 -23.71 -13.22
CA VAL A 82 31.47 -24.43 -14.47
C VAL A 82 32.49 -24.09 -15.55
N ARG A 83 32.75 -25.05 -16.44
CA ARG A 83 33.69 -24.96 -17.57
C ARG A 83 33.03 -25.49 -18.85
N ASP A 84 33.51 -25.08 -20.01
CA ASP A 84 33.01 -25.51 -21.33
C ASP A 84 33.70 -26.78 -21.86
N SER A 85 34.82 -27.17 -21.25
CA SER A 85 35.73 -28.23 -21.71
C SER A 85 36.29 -29.04 -20.54
N LEU A 86 36.82 -30.23 -20.85
CA LEU A 86 37.37 -31.21 -19.89
C LEU A 86 38.89 -31.15 -19.73
N GLU A 87 39.58 -30.30 -20.51
CA GLU A 87 41.04 -30.31 -20.56
C GLU A 87 41.66 -29.61 -19.34
N THR A 88 42.57 -30.32 -18.68
CA THR A 88 43.43 -29.74 -17.64
C THR A 88 44.62 -29.03 -18.29
N HIS A 89 44.79 -27.74 -18.06
CA HIS A 89 46.03 -27.05 -18.40
C HIS A 89 47.20 -27.52 -17.52
N THR A 90 47.88 -28.56 -17.97
CA THR A 90 49.23 -28.91 -17.52
C THR A 90 50.26 -28.33 -18.49
N SER A 91 50.85 -27.20 -18.15
CA SER A 91 52.08 -26.72 -18.78
C SER A 91 53.01 -26.03 -17.77
N SER A 92 54.24 -26.54 -17.73
CA SER A 92 55.40 -26.06 -16.96
C SER A 92 56.64 -26.64 -17.62
N PRO A 93 57.87 -26.11 -17.45
CA PRO A 93 58.30 -24.80 -16.94
C PRO A 93 59.31 -24.09 -17.90
N THR A 94 59.69 -22.84 -17.63
CA THR A 94 61.05 -22.37 -18.00
C THR A 94 61.61 -21.30 -17.07
N THR A 95 62.83 -21.53 -16.58
CA THR A 95 63.71 -20.56 -15.91
C THR A 95 64.63 -19.86 -16.89
N THR A 96 64.83 -18.54 -16.76
CA THR A 96 66.10 -17.89 -17.15
C THR A 96 66.34 -16.58 -16.39
N SER A 97 67.60 -16.17 -16.32
CA SER A 97 68.18 -15.25 -15.33
C SER A 97 68.37 -13.79 -15.80
N THR A 98 68.54 -12.92 -14.80
CA THR A 98 69.21 -11.59 -14.73
C THR A 98 70.37 -11.32 -15.73
N PRO A 99 70.67 -10.06 -16.10
CA PRO A 99 71.22 -9.01 -15.18
C PRO A 99 70.71 -7.55 -15.49
N ASN A 100 71.08 -6.43 -14.82
CA ASN A 100 71.94 -6.12 -13.66
C ASN A 100 71.57 -4.74 -13.03
N GLN A 101 71.92 -4.52 -11.73
CA GLN A 101 72.49 -3.30 -11.06
C GLN A 101 72.04 -1.85 -11.42
N ASP A 102 72.00 -0.84 -10.52
CA ASP A 102 72.41 -0.61 -9.10
C ASP A 102 71.40 0.42 -8.47
N SER A 103 71.34 0.77 -7.17
CA SER A 103 72.41 0.94 -6.16
C SER A 103 71.94 0.80 -4.68
N ALA A 104 72.85 0.33 -3.84
CA ALA A 104 73.10 0.69 -2.42
C ALA A 104 72.00 0.53 -1.33
N ALA A 105 72.23 -0.47 -0.47
CA ALA A 105 71.77 -0.61 0.92
C ALA A 105 72.95 -0.20 1.88
N PRO A 106 73.16 -0.66 3.14
CA PRO A 106 72.39 -1.58 4.03
C PRO A 106 72.25 -1.11 5.51
N ALA A 107 71.51 -1.78 6.42
CA ALA A 107 71.93 -2.84 7.38
C ALA A 107 71.55 -2.42 8.83
N GLN A 108 71.29 -3.29 9.84
CA GLN A 108 71.00 -4.74 9.90
C GLN A 108 70.52 -5.14 11.32
N SER A 109 69.55 -6.07 11.42
CA SER A 109 69.44 -7.13 12.47
C SER A 109 69.23 -6.71 13.95
N SER A 110 68.83 -7.56 14.92
CA SER A 110 68.50 -9.01 14.94
C SER A 110 67.50 -9.35 16.07
N LEU A 111 66.93 -10.56 16.06
CA LEU A 111 65.96 -11.06 17.05
C LEU A 111 66.63 -11.49 18.38
N SER A 112 65.89 -11.50 19.50
CA SER A 112 65.30 -12.73 20.09
C SER A 112 64.77 -12.57 21.54
N ILE A 113 63.91 -13.51 21.94
CA ILE A 113 63.10 -13.57 23.18
C ILE A 113 63.71 -14.64 24.12
N PRO A 114 63.72 -14.47 25.47
CA PRO A 114 62.82 -15.29 26.31
C PRO A 114 62.22 -14.58 27.54
N ALA A 115 61.15 -15.17 28.07
CA ALA A 115 60.31 -14.63 29.16
C ALA A 115 60.73 -15.09 30.57
N SER A 116 60.36 -14.33 31.61
CA SER A 116 59.75 -14.84 32.86
C SER A 116 59.21 -13.70 33.76
N THR A 117 58.45 -14.07 34.80
CA THR A 117 57.42 -13.30 35.51
C THR A 117 57.88 -12.67 36.87
N PRO A 118 57.03 -11.93 37.65
CA PRO A 118 57.42 -10.90 38.66
C PRO A 118 57.55 -11.51 40.09
N PRO A 119 57.43 -10.82 41.28
CA PRO A 119 57.15 -9.41 41.68
C PRO A 119 58.14 -8.88 42.78
N PRO A 120 57.85 -8.01 43.80
CA PRO A 120 56.71 -7.11 44.14
C PRO A 120 57.09 -5.66 44.64
N SER A 121 56.08 -4.87 45.10
CA SER A 121 56.05 -3.89 46.25
C SER A 121 57.19 -2.85 46.48
N ASP A 122 57.02 -1.64 47.04
CA ASP A 122 55.88 -0.83 47.56
C ASP A 122 56.36 0.63 47.85
N GLU A 123 55.44 1.55 48.17
CA GLU A 123 55.62 2.83 48.93
C GLU A 123 56.55 3.97 48.40
N ALA A 124 56.56 5.21 48.94
CA ALA A 124 55.51 6.21 49.23
C ALA A 124 56.15 7.55 49.73
N HIS A 125 55.39 8.67 49.74
CA HIS A 125 55.66 9.95 50.47
C HIS A 125 56.91 10.81 50.09
N GLU A 126 57.02 12.14 50.30
CA GLU A 126 56.08 13.27 50.53
C GLU A 126 56.88 14.62 50.55
N LEU A 127 56.17 15.76 50.69
CA LEU A 127 56.58 17.08 51.24
C LEU A 127 56.91 18.29 50.32
N GLN A 128 56.10 19.34 50.56
CA GLN A 128 56.22 20.79 50.28
C GLN A 128 57.16 21.49 51.33
N PRO A 129 57.41 22.85 51.42
CA PRO A 129 56.48 23.96 51.12
C PRO A 129 56.97 25.42 50.83
N ASP A 130 55.97 26.31 50.62
CA ASP A 130 55.82 27.74 51.01
C ASP A 130 56.73 28.86 50.40
N ARG A 131 56.17 29.75 49.55
CA ARG A 131 55.68 31.11 49.95
C ARG A 131 55.09 31.95 48.79
N SER A 132 54.00 32.66 49.10
CA SER A 132 53.18 33.51 48.19
C SER A 132 53.53 35.02 48.26
N PRO A 133 52.93 35.87 47.39
CA PRO A 133 51.70 36.56 47.80
C PRO A 133 50.60 36.72 46.72
N ARG A 134 49.32 36.77 47.15
CA ARG A 134 48.11 37.12 46.36
C ARG A 134 47.80 38.63 46.39
N PRO A 135 46.93 39.14 45.49
CA PRO A 135 45.49 39.32 45.82
C PRO A 135 44.58 38.69 44.73
N TYR A 136 43.57 37.86 45.05
CA TYR A 136 42.18 38.25 45.37
C TYR A 136 41.66 39.39 44.47
N LEU A 137 40.63 39.24 43.64
CA LEU A 137 39.38 38.45 43.70
C LEU A 137 39.13 37.72 42.35
N GLN A 138 38.29 36.69 42.20
CA GLN A 138 37.57 35.79 43.12
C GLN A 138 37.10 34.56 42.29
N GLU A 139 36.92 33.39 42.92
CA GLU A 139 36.34 32.19 42.30
C GLU A 139 34.92 31.97 42.84
N GLU A 140 33.90 32.07 41.98
CA GLU A 140 32.62 31.40 42.23
C GLU A 140 32.67 30.00 41.61
N LYS A 141 32.13 29.02 42.34
CA LYS A 141 31.93 27.67 41.82
C LYS A 141 30.85 27.73 40.74
N GLU A 142 31.17 27.37 39.49
CA GLU A 142 30.13 26.84 38.61
C GLU A 142 29.75 25.44 39.12
N GLU A 143 28.62 25.36 39.82
CA GLU A 143 27.99 24.09 40.12
C GLU A 143 27.50 23.44 38.81
N LEU A 144 27.64 22.12 38.68
CA LEU A 144 27.33 21.43 37.44
C LEU A 144 25.79 21.31 37.26
N LYS A 145 25.20 22.17 36.43
CA LYS A 145 23.78 22.09 36.03
C LYS A 145 23.54 20.75 35.32
N LYS A 146 22.70 19.89 35.90
CA LYS A 146 22.33 18.58 35.35
C LYS A 146 21.09 18.73 34.47
N GLU A 147 21.01 17.91 33.44
CA GLU A 147 19.92 17.87 32.46
C GLU A 147 19.23 16.50 32.49
N ARG A 148 17.90 16.47 32.26
CA ARG A 148 17.14 15.26 31.98
C ARG A 148 16.02 15.53 30.98
N THR A 149 15.94 14.72 29.92
CA THR A 149 14.74 14.62 29.07
C THR A 149 13.71 13.71 29.73
N VAL A 150 12.47 14.18 29.89
CA VAL A 150 11.37 13.37 30.41
C VAL A 150 10.93 12.35 29.37
N SER A 151 10.93 11.08 29.75
CA SER A 151 10.56 9.98 28.86
C SER A 151 9.03 9.83 28.72
N ASN A 152 8.58 9.23 27.61
CA ASN A 152 7.18 8.91 27.31
C ASN A 152 6.21 10.11 27.12
N MET A 153 6.71 11.32 26.90
CA MET A 153 5.86 12.48 26.57
C MET A 153 5.46 12.47 25.09
N SER A 154 4.16 12.50 24.77
CA SER A 154 3.68 12.59 23.38
C SER A 154 3.71 14.03 22.84
N THR A 155 3.68 14.17 21.51
CA THR A 155 3.53 15.48 20.85
C THR A 155 2.19 16.15 21.18
N HIS A 156 1.14 15.38 21.45
CA HIS A 156 -0.16 15.90 21.89
C HIS A 156 -0.10 16.45 23.32
N MET A 157 0.60 15.79 24.24
CA MET A 157 0.81 16.30 25.60
C MET A 157 1.69 17.55 25.61
N LEU A 158 2.72 17.63 24.76
CA LEU A 158 3.55 18.84 24.60
C LEU A 158 2.76 20.04 24.05
N ASP A 159 1.80 19.82 23.14
CA ASP A 159 0.86 20.84 22.67
C ASP A 159 -0.08 21.30 23.81
N PHE A 160 -0.63 20.36 24.59
CA PHE A 160 -1.46 20.66 25.76
C PHE A 160 -0.74 21.51 26.80
N LEU A 161 0.47 21.11 27.24
CA LEU A 161 1.23 21.84 28.25
C LEU A 161 1.52 23.28 27.80
N ARG A 162 1.82 23.48 26.51
CA ARG A 162 2.02 24.82 25.93
C ARG A 162 0.72 25.63 25.88
N LYS A 163 -0.44 25.02 25.64
CA LYS A 163 -1.75 25.70 25.68
C LYS A 163 -2.22 26.02 27.10
N ALA A 164 -1.95 25.13 28.06
CA ALA A 164 -2.37 25.26 29.45
C ALA A 164 -1.55 26.28 30.24
N TYR A 165 -0.24 26.30 30.04
CA TYR A 165 0.70 27.11 30.83
C TYR A 165 1.35 28.25 30.03
N GLY A 166 1.22 28.26 28.70
CA GLY A 166 1.79 29.28 27.81
C GLY A 166 3.30 29.17 27.61
N GLY A 167 4.06 28.89 28.68
CA GLY A 167 5.51 28.74 28.64
C GLY A 167 6.06 27.96 29.85
N PRO A 168 7.34 27.55 29.81
CA PRO A 168 7.92 26.64 30.80
C PRO A 168 8.01 27.20 32.23
N GLY A 169 8.09 28.53 32.41
CA GLY A 169 8.07 29.17 33.73
C GLY A 169 6.81 28.81 34.50
N MET A 170 5.64 29.21 33.98
CA MET A 170 4.32 28.93 34.56
C MET A 170 4.05 27.43 34.86
N LEU A 171 4.71 26.52 34.15
CA LEU A 171 4.65 25.07 34.45
C LEU A 171 5.54 24.70 35.65
N GLY A 172 6.70 25.32 35.81
CA GLY A 172 7.53 25.27 37.02
C GLY A 172 6.84 25.86 38.25
N ASP A 173 6.20 27.03 38.10
CA ASP A 173 5.38 27.67 39.14
C ASP A 173 4.30 26.69 39.63
N PHE A 174 3.58 26.06 38.69
CA PHE A 174 2.50 25.11 38.98
C PHE A 174 2.98 23.84 39.69
N LEU A 175 4.11 23.28 39.26
CA LEU A 175 4.68 22.08 39.87
C LEU A 175 5.37 22.36 41.22
N GLY A 176 5.55 23.63 41.59
CA GLY A 176 6.12 24.05 42.88
C GLY A 176 7.65 23.98 42.94
N PHE A 177 8.35 24.03 41.80
CA PHE A 177 9.82 23.96 41.71
C PHE A 177 10.48 25.28 41.30
N ASP A 178 9.80 26.41 41.48
CA ASP A 178 10.30 27.74 41.14
C ASP A 178 11.70 28.00 41.69
N ASN A 179 12.61 28.37 40.79
CA ASN A 179 14.03 28.63 41.04
C ASN A 179 14.87 27.40 41.42
N GLU A 180 14.30 26.19 41.50
CA GLU A 180 15.03 24.93 41.76
C GLU A 180 15.18 24.03 40.52
N VAL A 181 14.18 24.04 39.61
CA VAL A 181 14.18 23.30 38.36
C VAL A 181 13.76 24.20 37.20
N GLU A 182 14.63 24.33 36.20
CA GLU A 182 14.35 25.06 34.97
C GLU A 182 13.80 24.09 33.93
N ILE A 183 12.66 24.43 33.32
CA ILE A 183 11.96 23.59 32.34
C ILE A 183 12.20 24.12 30.93
N GLU A 184 12.36 23.24 29.95
CA GLU A 184 12.40 23.58 28.53
C GLU A 184 11.39 22.71 27.76
N LEU A 185 10.37 23.36 27.18
CA LEU A 185 9.34 22.71 26.36
C LEU A 185 9.69 22.88 24.87
N ARG A 186 10.14 21.80 24.23
CA ARG A 186 10.41 21.75 22.78
C ARG A 186 9.25 21.08 22.02
N ASP A 187 9.35 21.04 20.70
CA ASP A 187 8.31 20.47 19.83
C ASP A 187 8.14 18.96 19.98
N THR A 188 9.21 18.25 20.36
CA THR A 188 9.26 16.78 20.44
C THR A 188 9.75 16.23 21.78
N GLU A 189 10.14 17.09 22.72
CA GLU A 189 10.68 16.68 24.03
C GLU A 189 10.46 17.75 25.12
N LEU A 190 10.40 17.31 26.37
CA LEU A 190 10.44 18.17 27.56
C LEU A 190 11.74 17.90 28.31
N ARG A 191 12.51 18.95 28.60
CA ARG A 191 13.76 18.86 29.37
C ARG A 191 13.64 19.58 30.71
N LEU A 192 14.29 19.02 31.72
CA LEU A 192 14.40 19.54 33.08
C LEU A 192 15.87 19.79 33.40
N PHE A 193 16.19 20.91 34.02
CA PHE A 193 17.54 21.24 34.45
C PHE A 193 17.59 21.67 35.92
N SER A 194 18.56 21.15 36.67
CA SER A 194 18.78 21.52 38.07
C SER A 194 20.19 21.18 38.53
N PHE A 195 20.71 21.87 39.55
CA PHE A 195 21.96 21.47 40.21
C PHE A 195 21.78 20.20 41.08
N SER A 196 20.54 19.90 41.50
CA SER A 196 20.20 18.71 42.28
C SER A 196 19.58 17.60 41.42
N ALA A 197 20.14 16.38 41.50
CA ALA A 197 19.57 15.23 40.79
C ALA A 197 18.23 14.80 41.41
N GLY A 198 18.09 14.86 42.74
CA GLY A 198 16.83 14.54 43.41
C GLY A 198 15.69 15.49 43.03
N LYS A 199 15.99 16.78 42.77
CA LYS A 199 14.98 17.73 42.27
C LYS A 199 14.52 17.41 40.85
N LEU A 200 15.37 16.81 40.01
CA LEU A 200 14.95 16.28 38.70
C LEU A 200 14.05 15.04 38.85
N ASP A 201 14.36 14.15 39.80
CA ASP A 201 13.52 12.99 40.13
C ASP A 201 12.14 13.44 40.67
N ASP A 202 12.11 14.42 41.58
CA ASP A 202 10.90 14.98 42.15
C ASP A 202 10.03 15.67 41.09
N ALA A 203 10.64 16.47 40.19
CA ALA A 203 9.91 17.18 39.13
C ALA A 203 9.40 16.26 38.02
N GLU A 204 10.17 15.25 37.60
CA GLU A 204 9.69 14.23 36.65
C GLU A 204 8.53 13.42 37.23
N LYS A 205 8.61 13.08 38.53
CA LYS A 205 7.52 12.42 39.25
C LYS A 205 6.29 13.32 39.41
N ALA A 206 6.47 14.62 39.66
CA ALA A 206 5.36 15.57 39.72
C ALA A 206 4.64 15.68 38.37
N LEU A 207 5.38 15.77 37.26
CA LEU A 207 4.81 15.74 35.91
C LEU A 207 3.97 14.48 35.64
N GLN A 208 4.45 13.30 36.06
CA GLN A 208 3.74 12.02 35.90
C GLN A 208 2.52 11.86 36.84
N VAL A 209 2.42 12.65 37.91
CA VAL A 209 1.30 12.63 38.85
C VAL A 209 0.23 13.67 38.47
N GLU A 210 0.65 14.86 38.03
CA GLU A 210 -0.26 15.95 37.68
C GLU A 210 -0.89 15.81 36.30
N PHE A 211 -0.22 15.16 35.33
CA PHE A 211 -0.69 15.02 33.96
C PHE A 211 -0.83 13.57 33.51
N MET A 212 -1.89 13.27 32.77
CA MET A 212 -2.19 11.94 32.24
C MET A 212 -2.62 12.01 30.78
N GLU A 213 -2.20 11.02 29.99
CA GLU A 213 -2.70 10.76 28.64
C GLU A 213 -3.32 9.36 28.59
N VAL A 214 -4.58 9.28 28.14
CA VAL A 214 -5.30 8.02 27.95
C VAL A 214 -5.72 7.91 26.49
N LYS A 215 -5.21 6.88 25.81
CA LYS A 215 -5.65 6.47 24.47
C LYS A 215 -6.78 5.45 24.60
N THR A 216 -7.95 5.72 24.02
CA THR A 216 -9.11 4.80 24.06
C THR A 216 -9.71 4.61 22.67
N ASP A 217 -9.84 3.36 22.22
CA ASP A 217 -10.50 3.03 20.96
C ASP A 217 -12.03 3.05 21.15
N VAL A 218 -12.77 3.71 20.25
CA VAL A 218 -14.22 3.88 20.34
C VAL A 218 -14.91 3.25 19.12
N PRO A 219 -15.64 2.12 19.26
CA PRO A 219 -16.25 1.41 18.14
C PRO A 219 -17.25 2.22 17.31
N ASN A 220 -17.40 1.82 16.05
CA ASN A 220 -17.88 2.67 14.96
C ASN A 220 -19.28 3.31 15.18
N CYS A 221 -19.39 4.58 14.74
CA CYS A 221 -20.57 5.45 14.81
C CYS A 221 -21.01 5.95 16.21
N LEU A 222 -20.16 6.75 16.89
CA LEU A 222 -20.50 7.45 18.15
C LEU A 222 -20.19 8.97 18.16
N SER A 223 -19.72 9.54 17.04
CA SER A 223 -19.09 10.86 16.93
C SER A 223 -20.00 12.11 16.97
N SER A 224 -21.31 11.99 17.21
CA SER A 224 -22.19 13.15 17.46
C SER A 224 -22.45 13.35 18.95
N GLU A 225 -22.84 12.28 19.64
CA GLU A 225 -23.35 12.38 21.01
C GLU A 225 -22.23 12.26 22.05
N LEU A 226 -21.32 11.29 21.91
CA LEU A 226 -20.12 11.23 22.74
C LEU A 226 -19.22 12.45 22.48
N TRP A 227 -19.09 12.88 21.23
CA TRP A 227 -18.37 14.10 20.87
C TRP A 227 -18.99 15.35 21.53
N LYS A 228 -20.31 15.55 21.46
CA LYS A 228 -20.99 16.65 22.17
C LYS A 228 -20.78 16.56 23.69
N LYS A 229 -20.90 15.37 24.28
CA LYS A 229 -20.77 15.16 25.73
C LYS A 229 -19.34 15.43 26.21
N LEU A 230 -18.32 14.87 25.54
CA LEU A 230 -16.91 15.13 25.84
C LEU A 230 -16.54 16.59 25.56
N THR A 231 -16.99 17.18 24.46
CA THR A 231 -16.71 18.59 24.11
C THR A 231 -17.36 19.55 25.11
N SER A 232 -18.62 19.33 25.51
CA SER A 232 -19.28 20.12 26.56
C SER A 232 -18.52 20.02 27.88
N LYS A 233 -18.23 18.79 28.32
CA LYS A 233 -17.54 18.53 29.59
C LYS A 233 -16.11 19.08 29.62
N THR A 234 -15.38 18.99 28.50
CA THR A 234 -14.05 19.62 28.34
C THR A 234 -14.14 21.14 28.35
N ASN A 235 -15.16 21.72 27.69
CA ASN A 235 -15.41 23.16 27.73
C ASN A 235 -15.79 23.65 29.14
N GLU A 236 -16.51 22.83 29.92
CA GLU A 236 -16.85 23.08 31.34
C GLU A 236 -15.59 23.00 32.23
N MET A 237 -14.78 21.95 32.10
CA MET A 237 -13.49 21.80 32.80
C MET A 237 -12.51 22.94 32.49
N ASN A 238 -12.56 23.49 31.27
CA ASN A 238 -11.70 24.57 30.81
C ASN A 238 -12.25 25.99 31.13
N GLN A 239 -13.32 26.12 31.94
CA GLN A 239 -13.85 27.43 32.35
C GLN A 239 -12.91 28.11 33.36
N GLY A 240 -11.99 28.93 32.83
CA GLY A 240 -11.10 29.82 33.59
C GLY A 240 -9.63 29.43 33.52
N GLN A 241 -9.33 28.14 33.43
CA GLN A 241 -7.98 27.60 33.19
C GLN A 241 -8.10 26.38 32.28
N TRP A 242 -7.21 26.24 31.30
CA TRP A 242 -7.21 25.10 30.39
C TRP A 242 -6.62 23.87 31.08
N ARG A 243 -7.44 22.84 31.30
CA ARG A 243 -7.13 21.69 32.17
C ARG A 243 -7.24 20.33 31.50
N ALA A 244 -8.06 20.21 30.46
CA ALA A 244 -8.19 19.00 29.67
C ALA A 244 -8.37 19.30 28.18
N GLN A 245 -8.05 18.31 27.36
CA GLN A 245 -8.17 18.34 25.91
C GLN A 245 -8.57 16.95 25.42
N VAL A 246 -9.42 16.93 24.39
CA VAL A 246 -9.89 15.70 23.75
C VAL A 246 -9.56 15.80 22.27
N LEU A 247 -8.84 14.81 21.74
CA LEU A 247 -8.50 14.71 20.32
C LEU A 247 -9.12 13.43 19.74
N PHE A 248 -9.64 13.53 18.52
CA PHE A 248 -10.24 12.41 17.80
C PHE A 248 -9.31 11.99 16.67
N GLY A 249 -8.82 10.76 16.71
CA GLY A 249 -7.98 10.17 15.67
C GLY A 249 -8.79 9.75 14.44
N SER A 250 -8.10 9.63 13.29
CA SER A 250 -8.67 9.11 12.04
C SER A 250 -8.98 7.60 12.07
N ASP A 251 -8.54 6.91 13.12
CA ASP A 251 -8.62 5.46 13.35
C ASP A 251 -9.72 5.06 14.36
N SER A 252 -10.64 5.97 14.69
CA SER A 252 -11.65 5.82 15.77
C SER A 252 -11.08 5.84 17.20
N THR A 253 -9.83 6.28 17.38
CA THR A 253 -9.27 6.58 18.71
C THR A 253 -9.83 7.90 19.26
N VAL A 254 -10.06 7.96 20.57
CA VAL A 254 -10.12 9.20 21.35
C VAL A 254 -8.89 9.28 22.27
N TYR A 255 -8.15 10.39 22.18
CA TYR A 255 -7.08 10.75 23.12
C TYR A 255 -7.65 11.72 24.15
N LEU A 256 -7.55 11.36 25.42
CA LEU A 256 -7.89 12.20 26.57
C LEU A 256 -6.59 12.62 27.23
N LEU A 257 -6.32 13.92 27.30
CA LEU A 257 -5.04 14.47 27.78
C LEU A 257 -5.27 15.73 28.62
N GLY A 258 -4.51 15.87 29.70
CA GLY A 258 -4.62 16.98 30.62
C GLY A 258 -4.27 16.60 32.05
N HIS A 259 -4.87 17.30 33.01
CA HIS A 259 -4.72 16.95 34.43
C HIS A 259 -5.31 15.60 34.76
N THR A 260 -4.63 14.84 35.62
CA THR A 260 -4.99 13.45 35.94
C THR A 260 -6.46 13.31 36.34
N LYS A 261 -6.99 14.17 37.22
CA LYS A 261 -8.39 14.12 37.67
C LYS A 261 -9.39 14.38 36.56
N GLU A 262 -9.18 15.44 35.78
CA GLU A 262 -10.06 15.81 34.67
C GLU A 262 -10.02 14.74 33.56
N VAL A 263 -8.86 14.11 33.31
CA VAL A 263 -8.72 12.99 32.35
C VAL A 263 -9.35 11.70 32.88
N GLU A 264 -9.20 11.39 34.17
CA GLU A 264 -9.95 10.30 34.84
C GLU A 264 -11.46 10.51 34.67
N GLU A 265 -11.97 11.71 34.90
CA GLU A 265 -13.40 12.02 34.80
C GLU A 265 -13.92 11.98 33.34
N LEU A 266 -13.11 12.37 32.36
CA LEU A 266 -13.41 12.18 30.94
C LEU A 266 -13.39 10.69 30.56
N ASN A 267 -12.44 9.91 31.10
CA ASN A 267 -12.34 8.46 30.86
C ASN A 267 -13.50 7.69 31.51
N GLU A 268 -13.93 8.08 32.71
CA GLU A 268 -15.20 7.62 33.31
C GLU A 268 -16.39 7.98 32.43
N THR A 269 -16.39 9.14 31.78
CA THR A 269 -17.48 9.56 30.88
C THR A 269 -17.54 8.67 29.63
N VAL A 270 -16.39 8.28 29.05
CA VAL A 270 -16.30 7.28 27.98
C VAL A 270 -16.75 5.90 28.47
N THR A 271 -16.27 5.49 29.65
CA THR A 271 -16.57 4.18 30.25
C THR A 271 -18.07 4.04 30.60
N GLN A 272 -18.68 5.06 31.19
CA GLN A 272 -20.13 5.10 31.47
C GLN A 272 -20.95 5.10 30.19
N PHE A 273 -20.50 5.81 29.15
CA PHE A 273 -21.18 5.82 27.85
C PHE A 273 -21.15 4.43 27.18
N ASN A 274 -20.06 3.68 27.37
CA ASN A 274 -19.96 2.27 26.96
C ASN A 274 -20.85 1.35 27.82
N LEU A 275 -20.91 1.55 29.14
CA LEU A 275 -21.73 0.77 30.09
C LEU A 275 -23.25 1.02 29.98
N GLN A 276 -23.69 2.23 29.65
CA GLN A 276 -25.12 2.58 29.53
C GLN A 276 -25.82 1.85 28.38
N ARG A 277 -25.09 1.16 27.50
CA ARG A 277 -25.65 0.28 26.46
C ARG A 277 -25.68 -1.20 26.83
N THR A 278 -25.18 -1.61 28.00
CA THR A 278 -25.05 -3.03 28.36
C THR A 278 -26.31 -3.63 29.02
N VAL A 279 -27.31 -2.83 29.41
CA VAL A 279 -28.56 -3.35 30.01
C VAL A 279 -29.80 -2.52 29.60
N HIS A 280 -30.54 -2.95 28.57
CA HIS A 280 -31.96 -3.37 28.67
C HIS A 280 -32.58 -3.61 27.28
N LEU A 281 -32.84 -4.88 26.94
CA LEU A 281 -34.05 -5.32 26.24
C LEU A 281 -34.35 -6.77 26.67
N PRO A 282 -35.63 -7.19 26.72
CA PRO A 282 -36.04 -8.33 27.52
C PRO A 282 -35.86 -9.66 26.79
N VAL A 283 -35.41 -10.68 27.52
CA VAL A 283 -35.48 -12.08 27.09
C VAL A 283 -36.93 -12.56 27.25
N PRO A 284 -37.56 -13.03 26.16
CA PRO A 284 -38.25 -14.31 26.27
C PRO A 284 -38.12 -15.27 25.06
N GLU A 285 -37.33 -14.97 24.02
CA GLU A 285 -37.23 -15.86 22.83
C GLU A 285 -35.85 -16.52 22.61
N VAL A 286 -34.74 -15.99 23.14
CA VAL A 286 -33.39 -16.59 22.96
C VAL A 286 -33.11 -17.76 23.92
N ALA A 287 -34.02 -18.04 24.86
CA ALA A 287 -33.82 -19.04 25.91
C ALA A 287 -33.89 -20.51 25.43
N GLN A 288 -34.30 -20.79 24.19
CA GLN A 288 -34.51 -22.17 23.70
C GLN A 288 -33.28 -22.77 22.98
N ASP A 289 -32.41 -21.94 22.36
CA ASP A 289 -31.26 -22.45 21.58
C ASP A 289 -29.97 -22.66 22.38
N LEU A 290 -29.93 -22.24 23.66
CA LEU A 290 -28.84 -22.60 24.59
C LEU A 290 -28.94 -24.06 25.08
N VAL A 291 -30.03 -24.77 24.77
CA VAL A 291 -30.29 -26.16 25.19
C VAL A 291 -30.04 -27.14 24.03
N ASN A 292 -28.80 -27.19 23.54
CA ASN A 292 -28.29 -28.28 22.68
C ASN A 292 -26.75 -28.38 22.75
N LEU A 293 -26.20 -28.33 23.97
CA LEU A 293 -24.83 -28.72 24.25
C LEU A 293 -24.84 -30.10 24.91
N SER A 294 -24.01 -31.00 24.37
CA SER A 294 -23.82 -32.37 24.83
C SER A 294 -23.46 -32.45 26.32
N GLU A 295 -24.06 -33.39 27.05
CA GLU A 295 -23.78 -33.64 28.47
C GLU A 295 -22.27 -33.67 28.79
N GLY A 296 -21.81 -32.63 29.50
CA GLY A 296 -20.45 -32.57 30.07
C GLY A 296 -19.53 -31.46 29.56
N ASN A 297 -19.91 -30.67 28.54
CA ASN A 297 -19.12 -29.52 28.08
C ASN A 297 -19.71 -28.20 28.63
N THR A 298 -18.87 -27.33 29.22
CA THR A 298 -19.28 -26.08 29.87
C THR A 298 -18.84 -24.87 29.03
N VAL A 299 -19.76 -23.99 28.67
CA VAL A 299 -19.42 -22.69 28.06
C VAL A 299 -18.83 -21.79 29.13
N VAL A 300 -17.64 -21.25 28.86
CA VAL A 300 -16.90 -20.33 29.74
C VAL A 300 -17.05 -18.88 29.27
N ALA A 301 -17.07 -18.66 27.95
CA ALA A 301 -17.35 -17.35 27.36
C ALA A 301 -18.08 -17.47 26.02
N SER A 302 -18.76 -16.40 25.61
CA SER A 302 -19.49 -16.31 24.34
C SER A 302 -19.29 -14.91 23.74
N TYR A 303 -19.07 -14.87 22.43
CA TYR A 303 -18.84 -13.66 21.64
C TYR A 303 -19.73 -13.71 20.40
N SER A 304 -20.33 -12.58 20.02
CA SER A 304 -21.08 -12.46 18.76
C SER A 304 -20.29 -11.59 17.80
N LEU A 305 -20.11 -12.07 16.57
CA LEU A 305 -19.50 -11.33 15.47
C LEU A 305 -20.56 -10.92 14.44
N CYS A 306 -20.12 -10.29 13.34
CA CYS A 306 -20.97 -9.88 12.23
C CYS A 306 -21.85 -11.03 11.71
N ASP A 307 -23.06 -10.70 11.28
CA ASP A 307 -24.11 -11.61 10.80
C ASP A 307 -24.57 -12.68 11.83
N GLY A 308 -24.37 -12.43 13.12
CA GLY A 308 -24.84 -13.32 14.20
C GLY A 308 -23.99 -14.59 14.40
N LEU A 309 -22.77 -14.62 13.86
CA LEU A 309 -21.82 -15.70 14.10
C LEU A 309 -21.42 -15.72 15.58
N GLN A 310 -21.78 -16.78 16.29
CA GLN A 310 -21.39 -17.00 17.68
C GLN A 310 -20.06 -17.73 17.77
N VAL A 311 -19.13 -17.20 18.56
CA VAL A 311 -17.91 -17.89 19.00
C VAL A 311 -18.10 -18.26 20.47
N LEU A 312 -18.05 -19.56 20.78
CA LEU A 312 -18.16 -20.09 22.13
C LEU A 312 -16.80 -20.63 22.58
N VAL A 313 -16.35 -20.23 23.76
CA VAL A 313 -15.17 -20.82 24.41
C VAL A 313 -15.68 -21.81 25.47
N CYS A 314 -15.32 -23.07 25.32
CA CYS A 314 -15.85 -24.18 26.12
C CYS A 314 -14.72 -24.95 26.83
N GLN A 315 -14.95 -25.31 28.09
CA GLN A 315 -14.17 -26.34 28.77
C GLN A 315 -14.90 -27.69 28.61
N GLY A 316 -14.25 -28.68 28.00
CA GLY A 316 -14.89 -29.95 27.73
C GLY A 316 -14.09 -30.93 26.87
N ASP A 317 -14.75 -32.05 26.54
CA ASP A 317 -14.21 -33.12 25.72
C ASP A 317 -14.76 -32.99 24.28
N ILE A 318 -13.87 -32.70 23.33
CA ILE A 318 -14.23 -32.55 21.90
C ILE A 318 -14.82 -33.84 21.31
N THR A 319 -14.51 -35.02 21.86
CA THR A 319 -15.07 -36.30 21.37
C THR A 319 -16.57 -36.44 21.67
N LYS A 320 -17.10 -35.66 22.61
CA LYS A 320 -18.52 -35.63 22.99
C LYS A 320 -19.28 -34.47 22.34
N GLN A 321 -18.55 -33.47 21.84
CA GLN A 321 -19.12 -32.26 21.28
C GLN A 321 -19.97 -32.56 20.04
N GLU A 322 -21.16 -31.98 20.00
CA GLU A 322 -22.04 -32.01 18.83
C GLU A 322 -21.81 -30.75 17.98
N ALA A 323 -21.45 -30.95 16.72
CA ALA A 323 -21.24 -29.91 15.70
C ALA A 323 -21.26 -30.57 14.31
N ASP A 324 -21.52 -29.81 13.25
CA ASP A 324 -21.47 -30.36 11.88
C ASP A 324 -20.05 -30.83 11.50
N ALA A 325 -19.04 -30.05 11.89
CA ALA A 325 -17.63 -30.40 11.79
C ALA A 325 -16.96 -30.44 13.17
N LEU A 326 -16.18 -31.50 13.42
CA LEU A 326 -15.15 -31.51 14.45
C LEU A 326 -13.78 -31.39 13.78
N VAL A 327 -12.87 -30.64 14.40
CA VAL A 327 -11.48 -30.52 13.91
C VAL A 327 -10.54 -31.36 14.77
N ASN A 328 -9.74 -32.17 14.09
CA ASN A 328 -8.64 -32.93 14.66
C ASN A 328 -7.32 -32.19 14.46
N ALA A 329 -6.51 -32.08 15.51
CA ALA A 329 -5.11 -31.64 15.42
C ALA A 329 -4.23 -32.81 14.93
N ALA A 330 -4.07 -32.93 13.61
CA ALA A 330 -3.42 -34.05 12.94
C ALA A 330 -1.93 -33.80 12.65
N ASN A 331 -1.23 -34.87 12.24
CA ASN A 331 0.13 -34.82 11.70
C ASN A 331 0.15 -35.08 10.18
N GLU A 332 1.31 -34.87 9.56
CA GLU A 332 1.50 -34.97 8.10
C GLU A 332 1.23 -36.39 7.53
N ASP A 333 1.27 -37.42 8.37
CA ASP A 333 1.01 -38.82 8.01
C ASP A 333 -0.43 -39.27 8.33
N LEU A 334 -1.26 -38.37 8.88
CA LEU A 334 -2.59 -38.65 9.44
C LEU A 334 -2.62 -39.87 10.40
N ASP A 335 -1.51 -40.17 11.07
CA ASP A 335 -1.42 -41.24 12.06
C ASP A 335 -1.94 -40.73 13.42
N HIS A 336 -3.16 -41.10 13.79
CA HIS A 336 -3.84 -40.56 14.96
C HIS A 336 -3.40 -41.28 16.26
N CYS A 337 -2.09 -41.39 16.47
CA CYS A 337 -1.47 -42.20 17.52
C CYS A 337 -1.29 -41.47 18.88
N GLY A 338 -1.56 -40.17 18.97
CA GLY A 338 -1.42 -39.40 20.22
C GLY A 338 -2.37 -38.21 20.37
N GLY A 339 -2.47 -37.70 21.60
CA GLY A 339 -3.20 -36.47 21.93
C GLY A 339 -4.69 -36.49 21.56
N VAL A 340 -5.20 -35.33 21.13
CA VAL A 340 -6.59 -35.16 20.67
C VAL A 340 -6.92 -36.05 19.47
N ALA A 341 -5.93 -36.30 18.59
CA ALA A 341 -6.11 -37.20 17.44
C ALA A 341 -6.42 -38.64 17.87
N ALA A 342 -5.67 -39.18 18.83
CA ALA A 342 -5.96 -40.51 19.38
C ALA A 342 -7.34 -40.58 20.05
N ALA A 343 -7.77 -39.51 20.74
CA ALA A 343 -9.10 -39.44 21.35
C ALA A 343 -10.21 -39.46 20.29
N LEU A 344 -10.12 -38.60 19.26
CA LEU A 344 -11.07 -38.52 18.16
C LEU A 344 -11.10 -39.80 17.31
N SER A 345 -9.95 -40.39 16.98
CA SER A 345 -9.85 -41.65 16.24
C SER A 345 -10.43 -42.83 17.04
N LYS A 346 -10.16 -42.91 18.35
CA LYS A 346 -10.76 -43.93 19.23
C LYS A 346 -12.27 -43.78 19.35
N ALA A 347 -12.78 -42.55 19.47
CA ALA A 347 -14.21 -42.26 19.59
C ALA A 347 -14.95 -42.48 18.27
N GLY A 348 -14.42 -41.99 17.14
CA GLY A 348 -14.97 -42.22 15.79
C GLY A 348 -14.84 -43.67 15.32
N GLY A 349 -13.90 -44.44 15.87
CA GLY A 349 -13.69 -45.84 15.56
C GLY A 349 -12.77 -46.08 14.35
N SER A 350 -12.55 -47.36 14.03
CA SER A 350 -11.51 -47.78 13.06
C SER A 350 -11.65 -47.21 11.64
N GLU A 351 -12.80 -46.64 11.28
CA GLU A 351 -13.06 -46.05 9.98
C GLU A 351 -12.25 -44.76 9.76
N VAL A 352 -12.15 -43.90 10.79
CA VAL A 352 -11.40 -42.63 10.74
C VAL A 352 -9.94 -42.87 10.35
N GLN A 353 -9.26 -43.81 11.03
CA GLN A 353 -7.87 -44.15 10.71
C GLN A 353 -7.75 -44.86 9.35
N ARG A 354 -8.75 -45.64 8.94
CA ARG A 354 -8.74 -46.35 7.65
C ARG A 354 -8.82 -45.35 6.49
N GLU A 355 -9.80 -44.44 6.51
CA GLU A 355 -9.91 -43.38 5.51
C GLU A 355 -8.67 -42.48 5.51
N SER A 356 -8.13 -42.13 6.70
CA SER A 356 -6.88 -41.38 6.82
C SER A 356 -5.69 -42.08 6.15
N ASN A 357 -5.53 -43.38 6.40
CA ASN A 357 -4.47 -44.19 5.79
C ASN A 357 -4.64 -44.30 4.28
N ASP A 358 -5.88 -44.41 3.79
CA ASP A 358 -6.16 -44.49 2.35
C ASP A 358 -5.93 -43.15 1.66
N LEU A 359 -6.35 -42.03 2.26
CA LEU A 359 -6.01 -40.67 1.80
C LEU A 359 -4.50 -40.51 1.63
N VAL A 360 -3.69 -40.80 2.64
CA VAL A 360 -2.23 -40.64 2.58
C VAL A 360 -1.57 -41.56 1.54
N LYS A 361 -2.14 -42.74 1.24
CA LYS A 361 -1.67 -43.57 0.11
C LYS A 361 -1.91 -42.91 -1.24
N TYR A 362 -3.03 -42.19 -1.41
CA TYR A 362 -3.40 -41.54 -2.68
C TYR A 362 -2.77 -40.15 -2.84
N THR A 363 -2.74 -39.33 -1.80
CA THR A 363 -2.25 -37.94 -1.84
C THR A 363 -0.80 -37.77 -1.42
N GLY A 364 -0.22 -38.77 -0.75
CA GLY A 364 1.01 -38.60 0.01
C GLY A 364 0.78 -37.85 1.34
N LYS A 365 1.88 -37.45 1.98
CA LYS A 365 1.86 -36.67 3.23
C LYS A 365 1.09 -35.35 3.04
N ILE A 366 0.27 -35.00 4.02
CA ILE A 366 -0.45 -33.73 4.08
C ILE A 366 0.49 -32.66 4.63
N HIS A 367 0.59 -31.50 3.98
CA HIS A 367 1.55 -30.47 4.41
C HIS A 367 1.04 -29.73 5.66
N THR A 368 1.99 -29.30 6.49
CA THR A 368 1.73 -28.34 7.57
C THR A 368 0.99 -27.09 7.04
N GLY A 369 -0.12 -26.74 7.69
CA GLY A 369 -1.00 -25.64 7.31
C GLY A 369 -2.16 -26.02 6.38
N ASP A 370 -2.27 -27.29 5.96
CA ASP A 370 -3.39 -27.80 5.15
C ASP A 370 -4.39 -28.60 6.01
N VAL A 371 -5.59 -28.84 5.44
CA VAL A 371 -6.69 -29.59 6.07
C VAL A 371 -7.26 -30.60 5.07
N VAL A 372 -7.53 -31.82 5.53
CA VAL A 372 -8.26 -32.86 4.76
C VAL A 372 -9.46 -33.40 5.53
N VAL A 373 -10.36 -34.12 4.87
CA VAL A 373 -11.65 -34.54 5.44
C VAL A 373 -11.82 -36.05 5.44
N THR A 374 -12.31 -36.60 6.54
CA THR A 374 -12.82 -37.97 6.66
C THR A 374 -14.25 -37.98 7.21
N THR A 375 -14.87 -39.15 7.24
CA THR A 375 -16.06 -39.42 8.04
C THR A 375 -15.84 -39.13 9.53
N GLY A 376 -16.90 -38.74 10.24
CA GLY A 376 -16.89 -38.72 11.71
C GLY A 376 -16.88 -40.12 12.33
N GLY A 377 -17.24 -41.15 11.56
CA GLY A 377 -17.48 -42.50 12.08
C GLY A 377 -18.59 -42.46 13.13
N ASN A 378 -18.28 -42.87 14.36
CA ASN A 378 -19.20 -42.80 15.49
C ASN A 378 -19.24 -41.44 16.23
N LEU A 379 -18.48 -40.43 15.78
CA LEU A 379 -18.54 -39.08 16.37
C LEU A 379 -19.87 -38.37 16.06
N LYS A 380 -20.26 -37.43 16.92
CA LYS A 380 -21.45 -36.58 16.74
C LYS A 380 -21.20 -35.43 15.75
N CYS A 381 -20.74 -35.76 14.54
CA CYS A 381 -20.54 -34.80 13.46
C CYS A 381 -20.78 -35.39 12.07
N LYS A 382 -21.05 -34.52 11.10
CA LYS A 382 -21.20 -34.91 9.69
C LYS A 382 -19.84 -35.29 9.09
N LYS A 383 -18.78 -34.58 9.48
CA LYS A 383 -17.39 -34.80 9.03
C LYS A 383 -16.35 -34.47 10.09
N LEU A 384 -15.19 -35.10 9.95
CA LEU A 384 -14.01 -34.86 10.76
C LEU A 384 -12.93 -34.21 9.88
N LEU A 385 -12.49 -33.01 10.26
CA LEU A 385 -11.52 -32.21 9.52
C LEU A 385 -10.15 -32.40 10.18
N HIS A 386 -9.18 -32.93 9.45
CA HIS A 386 -7.82 -33.17 9.94
C HIS A 386 -6.92 -31.98 9.59
N ALA A 387 -6.73 -31.08 10.54
CA ALA A 387 -5.88 -29.89 10.38
C ALA A 387 -4.44 -30.18 10.83
N VAL A 388 -3.49 -30.03 9.92
CA VAL A 388 -2.08 -30.33 10.18
C VAL A 388 -1.37 -29.08 10.70
N GLY A 389 -1.24 -28.99 12.02
CA GLY A 389 -0.57 -27.87 12.69
C GLY A 389 0.97 -27.94 12.62
N PRO A 390 1.69 -26.81 12.78
CA PRO A 390 3.15 -26.81 12.83
C PRO A 390 3.71 -27.39 14.13
N VAL A 391 4.91 -27.98 14.04
CA VAL A 391 5.70 -28.41 15.20
C VAL A 391 6.67 -27.30 15.61
N ALA A 392 6.75 -27.02 16.91
CA ALA A 392 7.62 -25.97 17.45
C ALA A 392 9.08 -26.13 17.02
N GLY A 393 9.67 -25.05 16.52
CA GLY A 393 11.05 -25.00 16.05
C GLY A 393 11.27 -25.63 14.68
N LYS A 394 10.29 -26.34 14.10
CA LYS A 394 10.39 -26.91 12.74
C LYS A 394 9.89 -25.96 11.65
N ALA A 395 9.09 -24.95 12.00
CA ALA A 395 8.57 -23.98 11.03
C ALA A 395 9.48 -22.76 10.81
N GLY A 396 10.61 -22.66 11.53
CA GLY A 396 11.58 -21.57 11.37
C GLY A 396 11.02 -20.19 11.77
N GLY A 397 10.21 -20.14 12.85
CA GLY A 397 9.56 -18.91 13.32
C GLY A 397 8.21 -18.62 12.66
N LYS A 398 7.70 -19.51 11.80
CA LYS A 398 6.41 -19.37 11.10
C LYS A 398 5.27 -20.15 11.73
N GLU A 399 5.43 -20.60 12.98
CA GLU A 399 4.45 -21.39 13.72
C GLU A 399 3.07 -20.70 13.80
N LYS A 400 3.02 -19.39 14.08
CA LYS A 400 1.77 -18.62 14.13
C LYS A 400 1.06 -18.61 12.77
N LEU A 401 1.77 -18.21 11.72
CA LEU A 401 1.26 -18.09 10.34
C LEU A 401 0.74 -19.42 9.76
N LEU A 402 1.47 -20.53 10.00
CA LEU A 402 1.03 -21.85 9.52
C LEU A 402 -0.17 -22.38 10.30
N LEU A 403 -0.34 -21.98 11.55
CA LEU A 403 -1.49 -22.33 12.37
C LEU A 403 -2.73 -21.51 11.98
N GLU A 404 -2.57 -20.20 11.74
CA GLU A 404 -3.61 -19.35 11.14
C GLU A 404 -4.08 -19.93 9.80
N LYS A 405 -3.14 -20.35 8.93
CA LYS A 405 -3.46 -21.03 7.67
C LYS A 405 -4.28 -22.31 7.89
N ALA A 406 -3.88 -23.18 8.82
CA ALA A 406 -4.61 -24.42 9.11
C ALA A 406 -6.05 -24.16 9.61
N VAL A 407 -6.23 -23.15 10.48
CA VAL A 407 -7.55 -22.77 11.03
C VAL A 407 -8.43 -22.15 9.95
N ASN A 408 -7.89 -21.19 9.17
CA ASN A 408 -8.60 -20.60 8.03
C ASN A 408 -8.99 -21.66 6.99
N SER A 409 -8.13 -22.64 6.71
CA SER A 409 -8.48 -23.79 5.85
C SER A 409 -9.63 -24.64 6.43
N ALA A 410 -9.71 -24.85 7.74
CA ALA A 410 -10.79 -25.63 8.37
C ALA A 410 -12.13 -24.89 8.40
N LEU A 411 -12.10 -23.57 8.65
CA LEU A 411 -13.28 -22.70 8.58
C LEU A 411 -13.82 -22.62 7.14
N ASN A 412 -12.95 -22.32 6.17
CA ASN A 412 -13.31 -22.25 4.75
C ASN A 412 -13.83 -23.59 4.20
N LEU A 413 -13.28 -24.71 4.66
CA LEU A 413 -13.75 -26.04 4.24
C LEU A 413 -15.12 -26.37 4.84
N SER A 414 -15.40 -25.90 6.05
CA SER A 414 -16.74 -26.00 6.66
C SER A 414 -17.77 -25.15 5.93
N GLU A 415 -17.39 -23.97 5.42
CA GLU A 415 -18.22 -23.15 4.54
C GLU A 415 -18.52 -23.83 3.19
N ILE A 416 -17.50 -24.43 2.56
CA ILE A 416 -17.67 -25.20 1.31
C ILE A 416 -18.65 -26.37 1.50
N MET A 417 -18.72 -26.93 2.71
CA MET A 417 -19.65 -28.01 3.07
C MET A 417 -21.01 -27.51 3.61
N GLU A 418 -21.28 -26.20 3.55
CA GLU A 418 -22.50 -25.52 4.04
C GLU A 418 -22.84 -25.82 5.51
N PHE A 419 -21.82 -26.05 6.34
CA PHE A 419 -21.98 -26.40 7.75
C PHE A 419 -22.42 -25.20 8.59
N LYS A 420 -23.26 -25.44 9.60
CA LYS A 420 -23.75 -24.44 10.55
C LYS A 420 -22.89 -24.33 11.80
N SER A 421 -22.16 -25.39 12.14
CA SER A 421 -21.30 -25.41 13.34
C SER A 421 -19.98 -26.15 13.15
N ILE A 422 -18.91 -25.60 13.74
CA ILE A 422 -17.56 -26.21 13.78
C ILE A 422 -17.00 -26.18 15.20
N ALA A 423 -16.34 -27.25 15.66
CA ALA A 423 -15.59 -27.26 16.91
C ALA A 423 -14.08 -27.48 16.69
N LEU A 424 -13.26 -26.63 17.31
CA LEU A 424 -11.81 -26.51 17.14
C LEU A 424 -11.10 -26.75 18.48
N PRO A 425 -10.13 -27.67 18.55
CA PRO A 425 -9.23 -27.79 19.70
C PRO A 425 -8.10 -26.74 19.61
N CYS A 426 -7.31 -26.60 20.68
CA CYS A 426 -6.10 -25.77 20.64
C CYS A 426 -4.97 -26.47 19.85
N ILE A 427 -5.08 -26.45 18.52
CA ILE A 427 -4.18 -27.12 17.57
C ILE A 427 -2.71 -26.72 17.83
N SER A 428 -1.80 -27.69 17.72
CA SER A 428 -0.35 -27.61 18.02
C SER A 428 0.08 -27.38 19.48
N SER A 429 -0.84 -27.05 20.40
CA SER A 429 -0.52 -26.77 21.83
C SER A 429 -0.19 -28.00 22.70
N GLY A 430 -0.26 -29.19 22.11
CA GLY A 430 -0.01 -30.48 22.77
C GLY A 430 1.35 -31.06 22.37
N VAL A 431 1.34 -32.25 21.77
CA VAL A 431 2.55 -33.01 21.36
C VAL A 431 3.49 -32.22 20.45
N PHE A 432 2.97 -31.24 19.70
CA PHE A 432 3.76 -30.38 18.80
C PHE A 432 4.48 -29.23 19.50
N GLY A 433 4.20 -28.99 20.80
CA GLY A 433 4.99 -28.12 21.67
C GLY A 433 4.93 -26.62 21.37
N VAL A 434 4.01 -26.16 20.51
CA VAL A 434 3.84 -24.73 20.25
C VAL A 434 3.22 -24.06 21.48
N PRO A 435 3.69 -22.89 21.96
CA PRO A 435 3.17 -22.27 23.16
C PRO A 435 1.66 -22.00 23.08
N VAL A 436 0.94 -22.32 24.16
CA VAL A 436 -0.53 -22.20 24.25
C VAL A 436 -1.03 -20.80 23.87
N THR A 437 -0.30 -19.75 24.26
CA THR A 437 -0.63 -18.36 23.91
C THR A 437 -0.53 -18.10 22.41
N VAL A 438 0.55 -18.54 21.76
CA VAL A 438 0.74 -18.45 20.31
C VAL A 438 -0.36 -19.24 19.58
N CYS A 439 -0.70 -20.44 20.07
CA CYS A 439 -1.80 -21.22 19.52
C CYS A 439 -3.16 -20.53 19.63
N SER A 440 -3.48 -20.01 20.82
CA SER A 440 -4.75 -19.36 21.10
C SER A 440 -4.91 -18.07 20.28
N GLU A 441 -3.86 -17.26 20.18
CA GLU A 441 -3.87 -16.05 19.34
C GLU A 441 -3.97 -16.36 17.85
N ALA A 442 -3.29 -17.38 17.34
CA ALA A 442 -3.39 -17.79 15.94
C ALA A 442 -4.83 -18.23 15.59
N ILE A 443 -5.43 -19.07 16.45
CA ILE A 443 -6.81 -19.56 16.28
C ILE A 443 -7.81 -18.40 16.32
N VAL A 444 -7.70 -17.51 17.32
CA VAL A 444 -8.64 -16.40 17.46
C VAL A 444 -8.44 -15.32 16.40
N THR A 445 -7.21 -15.06 15.93
CA THR A 445 -6.95 -14.17 14.78
C THR A 445 -7.65 -14.69 13.53
N ALA A 446 -7.47 -15.97 13.17
CA ALA A 446 -8.15 -16.59 12.04
C ALA A 446 -9.70 -16.55 12.20
N VAL A 447 -10.22 -16.83 13.39
CA VAL A 447 -11.67 -16.72 13.69
C VAL A 447 -12.18 -15.28 13.57
N LYS A 448 -11.38 -14.27 13.94
CA LYS A 448 -11.72 -12.84 13.77
C LYS A 448 -11.76 -12.45 12.29
N GLU A 449 -10.72 -12.80 11.53
CA GLU A 449 -10.62 -12.52 10.09
C GLU A 449 -11.78 -13.15 9.31
N PHE A 450 -12.09 -14.41 9.61
CA PHE A 450 -13.25 -15.11 9.10
C PHE A 450 -14.57 -14.45 9.55
N GLY A 451 -14.65 -14.10 10.83
CA GLY A 451 -15.80 -13.43 11.47
C GLY A 451 -16.05 -11.98 11.05
N ASN A 452 -15.20 -11.41 10.20
CA ASN A 452 -15.43 -10.12 9.53
C ASN A 452 -16.10 -10.27 8.14
N GLN A 453 -16.07 -11.45 7.52
CA GLN A 453 -16.56 -11.69 6.14
C GLN A 453 -18.06 -12.02 6.12
N GLY A 454 -18.92 -11.19 5.51
CA GLY A 454 -20.37 -11.39 5.58
C GLY A 454 -20.93 -12.59 4.78
N GLY A 455 -22.13 -13.04 5.13
CA GLY A 455 -22.91 -14.03 4.35
C GLY A 455 -22.47 -15.49 4.47
N ARG A 456 -22.07 -15.91 5.67
CA ARG A 456 -21.56 -17.25 6.00
C ARG A 456 -22.67 -18.30 6.14
N SER A 457 -22.32 -19.56 5.90
CA SER A 457 -23.13 -20.71 6.30
C SER A 457 -22.93 -21.06 7.78
N LEU A 458 -21.71 -20.96 8.33
CA LEU A 458 -21.42 -21.12 9.75
C LEU A 458 -22.10 -20.04 10.58
N SER A 459 -22.89 -20.47 11.56
CA SER A 459 -23.47 -19.61 12.60
C SER A 459 -22.81 -19.82 13.97
N ARG A 460 -22.01 -20.87 14.14
CA ARG A 460 -21.38 -21.22 15.42
C ARG A 460 -19.96 -21.78 15.27
N ILE A 461 -19.00 -21.18 15.97
CA ILE A 461 -17.63 -21.69 16.13
C ILE A 461 -17.44 -22.01 17.61
N ILE A 462 -16.94 -23.20 17.92
CA ILE A 462 -16.74 -23.69 19.29
C ILE A 462 -15.23 -23.93 19.51
N LEU A 463 -14.59 -23.13 20.35
CA LEU A 463 -13.21 -23.34 20.78
C LEU A 463 -13.24 -24.20 22.05
N ILE A 464 -12.60 -25.37 22.04
CA ILE A 464 -12.76 -26.37 23.12
C ILE A 464 -11.45 -27.08 23.51
N ASP A 465 -11.13 -27.08 24.80
CA ASP A 465 -10.06 -27.91 25.39
C ASP A 465 -10.54 -28.43 26.77
N ASN A 466 -9.97 -29.51 27.28
CA ASN A 466 -10.31 -30.03 28.62
C ASN A 466 -9.43 -29.41 29.72
N ARG A 467 -8.26 -28.85 29.33
CA ARG A 467 -7.31 -28.14 30.20
C ARG A 467 -7.78 -26.71 30.47
N GLY A 468 -8.12 -26.41 31.73
CA GLY A 468 -8.63 -25.09 32.11
C GLY A 468 -7.65 -23.94 31.84
N GLU A 469 -6.34 -24.19 31.87
CA GLU A 469 -5.31 -23.21 31.50
C GLU A 469 -5.30 -22.86 30.01
N VAL A 470 -5.69 -23.81 29.14
CA VAL A 470 -5.80 -23.57 27.68
C VAL A 470 -7.11 -22.88 27.34
N VAL A 471 -8.21 -23.29 27.98
CA VAL A 471 -9.50 -22.61 27.84
C VAL A 471 -9.38 -21.15 28.27
N ARG A 472 -8.67 -20.87 29.37
CA ARG A 472 -8.38 -19.49 29.80
C ARG A 472 -7.56 -18.72 28.77
N ALA A 473 -6.50 -19.31 28.21
CA ALA A 473 -5.70 -18.64 27.18
C ALA A 473 -6.49 -18.36 25.88
N MET A 474 -7.43 -19.23 25.51
CA MET A 474 -8.38 -19.01 24.41
C MET A 474 -9.37 -17.89 24.75
N GLN A 475 -9.93 -17.89 25.95
CA GLN A 475 -10.80 -16.81 26.44
C GLN A 475 -10.06 -15.47 26.44
N GLU A 476 -8.88 -15.38 27.03
CA GLU A 476 -8.06 -14.16 27.06
C GLU A 476 -7.70 -13.67 25.66
N ALA A 477 -7.45 -14.56 24.70
CA ALA A 477 -7.25 -14.20 23.31
C ALA A 477 -8.54 -13.67 22.65
N CYS A 478 -9.70 -14.30 22.91
CA CYS A 478 -11.00 -13.80 22.47
C CYS A 478 -11.35 -12.44 23.09
N ASP A 479 -11.09 -12.24 24.38
CA ASP A 479 -11.31 -10.97 25.07
C ASP A 479 -10.46 -9.85 24.46
N ARG A 480 -9.16 -10.09 24.19
CA ARG A 480 -8.28 -9.12 23.54
C ARG A 480 -8.64 -8.83 22.08
N LEU A 481 -9.10 -9.83 21.33
CA LEU A 481 -9.19 -9.73 19.86
C LEU A 481 -10.62 -9.51 19.35
N LEU A 482 -11.65 -9.97 20.05
CA LEU A 482 -13.04 -9.96 19.59
C LEU A 482 -13.92 -8.90 20.29
N GLN A 483 -13.53 -8.39 21.47
CA GLN A 483 -14.25 -7.28 22.10
C GLN A 483 -14.03 -5.99 21.30
N GLY A 484 -15.07 -5.53 20.60
CA GLY A 484 -15.01 -4.38 19.69
C GLY A 484 -15.94 -4.49 18.47
N ILE A 485 -16.51 -5.68 18.22
CA ILE A 485 -17.46 -5.93 17.12
C ILE A 485 -18.86 -6.05 17.73
N SER A 486 -19.65 -4.98 17.65
CA SER A 486 -21.08 -5.00 18.02
C SER A 486 -21.91 -4.38 16.90
N THR A 487 -23.05 -5.03 16.61
CA THR A 487 -23.90 -4.83 15.43
C THR A 487 -24.63 -3.49 15.40
N ARG A 488 -25.00 -3.03 14.18
CA ARG A 488 -25.98 -1.94 13.96
C ARG A 488 -27.16 -2.39 13.11
N ASP A 489 -28.23 -2.71 13.84
CA ASP A 489 -29.67 -2.52 13.59
C ASP A 489 -30.21 -2.25 12.17
N SER A 490 -31.19 -3.08 11.84
CA SER A 490 -32.36 -2.78 11.01
C SER A 490 -33.19 -1.60 11.57
N MET A 491 -33.79 -0.82 10.67
CA MET A 491 -34.65 0.33 10.99
C MET A 491 -36.05 -0.06 11.52
N PRO A 492 -36.73 0.80 12.30
CA PRO A 492 -37.94 0.47 13.03
C PRO A 492 -39.23 0.55 12.21
N SER A 493 -40.23 -0.22 12.61
CA SER A 493 -41.60 -0.21 12.09
C SER A 493 -42.57 0.44 13.09
N GLY A 494 -43.57 1.21 12.61
CA GLY A 494 -44.74 1.56 13.43
C GLY A 494 -45.39 2.93 13.20
N ILE A 495 -46.28 3.04 12.21
CA ILE A 495 -47.56 3.79 12.31
C ILE A 495 -48.64 3.01 11.50
N PRO A 496 -49.96 3.23 11.64
CA PRO A 496 -50.88 2.13 11.92
C PRO A 496 -51.69 1.65 10.70
N THR A 497 -52.26 0.45 10.80
CA THR A 497 -53.25 -0.07 9.86
C THR A 497 -54.52 0.78 9.84
N GLY A 498 -54.88 1.32 8.68
CA GLY A 498 -56.08 2.15 8.52
C GLY A 498 -56.46 2.43 7.06
N ASP A 499 -57.27 1.53 6.51
CA ASP A 499 -58.22 1.75 5.40
C ASP A 499 -57.74 1.72 3.92
N LEU A 500 -58.68 1.30 3.06
CA LEU A 500 -58.69 1.22 1.58
C LEU A 500 -57.51 0.52 0.86
N GLY A 501 -57.70 -0.55 0.09
CA GLY A 501 -58.94 -1.13 -0.43
C GLY A 501 -59.34 -0.66 -1.84
N SER A 502 -58.45 0.02 -2.58
CA SER A 502 -58.59 0.29 -4.03
C SER A 502 -57.26 0.73 -4.63
N LEU A 503 -57.08 0.61 -5.95
CA LEU A 503 -55.87 0.96 -6.73
C LEU A 503 -54.73 -0.10 -6.74
N MET A 504 -55.10 -1.39 -6.83
CA MET A 504 -54.30 -2.36 -7.59
C MET A 504 -54.72 -2.36 -9.06
N ASP A 505 -54.43 -1.28 -9.77
CA ASP A 505 -54.25 -1.28 -11.23
C ASP A 505 -53.45 -0.03 -11.65
N ALA A 506 -52.71 -0.10 -12.75
CA ALA A 506 -51.84 0.96 -13.28
C ALA A 506 -50.56 1.33 -12.47
N ALA A 507 -49.66 0.35 -12.26
CA ALA A 507 -48.22 0.62 -12.06
C ALA A 507 -47.28 -0.43 -12.72
N ALA A 508 -47.81 -1.23 -13.65
CA ALA A 508 -47.07 -2.28 -14.36
C ALA A 508 -47.02 -1.99 -15.87
N LYS A 509 -46.51 -0.81 -16.23
CA LYS A 509 -46.19 -0.32 -17.59
C LYS A 509 -45.57 1.09 -17.47
N ASP A 510 -44.27 1.18 -17.18
CA ASP A 510 -43.36 2.27 -17.61
C ASP A 510 -41.96 2.15 -16.95
N THR A 511 -41.26 1.05 -17.22
CA THR A 511 -39.82 0.93 -16.88
C THR A 511 -39.04 0.06 -17.89
N ALA A 512 -39.63 -0.16 -19.07
CA ALA A 512 -39.04 -0.97 -20.14
C ALA A 512 -38.88 -0.20 -21.46
N LYS A 513 -38.88 1.14 -21.43
CA LYS A 513 -38.93 1.96 -22.65
C LYS A 513 -38.04 3.22 -22.72
N GLU A 514 -37.36 3.63 -21.65
CA GLU A 514 -36.53 4.85 -21.65
C GLU A 514 -35.00 4.63 -21.72
N VAL A 515 -34.52 3.38 -21.81
CA VAL A 515 -33.07 3.09 -21.91
C VAL A 515 -32.63 2.70 -23.33
N MET A 516 -33.55 2.55 -24.29
CA MET A 516 -33.24 2.09 -25.66
C MET A 516 -33.43 3.17 -26.75
N THR A 517 -33.23 4.44 -26.40
CA THR A 517 -33.22 5.57 -27.35
C THR A 517 -32.00 6.47 -27.11
N GLY A 518 -30.81 6.01 -27.51
CA GLY A 518 -29.57 6.80 -27.38
C GLY A 518 -28.25 6.06 -27.59
N ALA A 519 -28.22 4.72 -27.59
CA ALA A 519 -26.98 3.98 -27.82
C ALA A 519 -26.54 4.03 -29.31
N PRO A 520 -25.27 4.33 -29.63
CA PRO A 520 -24.75 4.21 -30.99
C PRO A 520 -24.86 2.78 -31.51
N GLU A 521 -25.35 2.62 -32.75
CA GLU A 521 -25.63 1.30 -33.34
C GLU A 521 -24.39 0.39 -33.36
N GLY A 522 -24.52 -0.80 -32.76
CA GLY A 522 -23.59 -1.93 -32.94
C GLY A 522 -22.49 -2.15 -31.90
N ARG A 523 -22.58 -1.52 -30.71
CA ARG A 523 -21.61 -1.72 -29.61
C ARG A 523 -21.89 -2.93 -28.72
N VAL A 524 -20.85 -3.41 -28.04
CA VAL A 524 -20.96 -4.36 -26.91
C VAL A 524 -21.13 -3.55 -25.62
N HIS A 525 -22.20 -3.80 -24.88
CA HIS A 525 -22.45 -3.18 -23.59
C HIS A 525 -22.00 -4.13 -22.47
N VAL A 526 -21.05 -3.73 -21.65
CA VAL A 526 -20.81 -4.39 -20.35
C VAL A 526 -21.87 -3.88 -19.36
N GLU A 527 -22.18 -4.59 -18.29
CA GLU A 527 -22.97 -4.06 -17.16
C GLU A 527 -22.46 -4.72 -15.87
N VAL A 528 -22.36 -4.00 -14.75
CA VAL A 528 -22.09 -4.62 -13.43
C VAL A 528 -23.34 -4.55 -12.57
N VAL A 529 -23.81 -5.71 -12.12
CA VAL A 529 -24.92 -5.83 -11.18
C VAL A 529 -24.50 -6.54 -9.91
N GLN A 530 -25.03 -6.10 -8.77
CA GLN A 530 -24.87 -6.77 -7.49
C GLN A 530 -26.07 -7.70 -7.28
N GLY A 531 -25.81 -9.01 -7.15
CA GLY A 531 -26.85 -10.04 -7.16
C GLY A 531 -26.26 -11.44 -7.35
N THR A 532 -27.12 -12.44 -7.48
CA THR A 532 -26.68 -13.83 -7.71
C THR A 532 -26.87 -14.23 -9.17
N ILE A 533 -26.02 -15.13 -9.68
CA ILE A 533 -25.94 -15.45 -11.11
C ILE A 533 -27.19 -16.18 -11.62
N GLU A 534 -27.83 -16.97 -10.76
CA GLU A 534 -29.05 -17.71 -11.09
C GLU A 534 -30.30 -16.85 -11.28
N THR A 535 -30.31 -15.63 -10.75
CA THR A 535 -31.47 -14.72 -10.89
C THR A 535 -31.40 -13.85 -12.16
N GLN A 536 -30.32 -13.96 -12.94
CA GLN A 536 -30.07 -13.06 -14.07
C GLN A 536 -30.90 -13.45 -15.29
N GLN A 537 -31.69 -12.49 -15.79
CA GLN A 537 -32.39 -12.61 -17.06
C GLN A 537 -31.46 -12.22 -18.22
N VAL A 538 -30.88 -13.24 -18.86
CA VAL A 538 -29.97 -13.19 -20.02
C VAL A 538 -30.12 -14.49 -20.82
N ASP A 539 -29.63 -14.53 -22.06
CA ASP A 539 -29.71 -15.74 -22.90
C ASP A 539 -28.85 -16.88 -22.35
N ALA A 540 -27.63 -16.57 -21.88
CA ALA A 540 -26.68 -17.55 -21.35
C ALA A 540 -26.10 -17.13 -19.98
N LEU A 541 -26.03 -18.07 -19.04
CA LEU A 541 -25.26 -17.94 -17.80
C LEU A 541 -23.90 -18.62 -17.93
N VAL A 542 -22.84 -18.06 -17.37
CA VAL A 542 -21.53 -18.72 -17.27
C VAL A 542 -21.36 -19.37 -15.90
N SER A 543 -20.93 -20.63 -15.91
CA SER A 543 -20.61 -21.39 -14.71
C SER A 543 -19.14 -21.82 -14.76
N PRO A 544 -18.23 -21.23 -13.96
CA PRO A 544 -16.86 -21.70 -13.90
C PRO A 544 -16.79 -23.11 -13.32
N MET A 545 -15.84 -23.91 -13.79
CA MET A 545 -15.50 -25.24 -13.28
C MET A 545 -13.98 -25.48 -13.34
N VAL A 546 -13.51 -26.50 -12.62
CA VAL A 546 -12.10 -26.92 -12.57
C VAL A 546 -12.02 -28.35 -13.09
N GLY A 547 -11.28 -28.57 -14.17
CA GLY A 547 -11.18 -29.87 -14.83
C GLY A 547 -12.48 -30.26 -15.52
N HIS A 548 -12.91 -31.52 -15.34
CA HIS A 548 -14.09 -32.09 -15.98
C HIS A 548 -15.30 -32.25 -15.01
N ASP A 549 -15.27 -31.57 -13.86
CA ASP A 549 -16.36 -31.61 -12.89
C ASP A 549 -17.26 -30.37 -12.98
N PRO A 550 -18.48 -30.49 -13.55
CA PRO A 550 -19.40 -29.37 -13.68
C PRO A 550 -20.04 -28.95 -12.35
N LEU A 551 -19.66 -29.53 -11.20
CA LEU A 551 -20.12 -29.14 -9.85
C LEU A 551 -18.99 -28.59 -8.96
N SER A 552 -17.81 -28.33 -9.51
CA SER A 552 -16.62 -27.94 -8.72
C SER A 552 -16.64 -26.50 -8.15
N THR A 553 -17.72 -25.73 -8.34
CA THR A 553 -17.83 -24.33 -7.87
C THR A 553 -19.19 -24.02 -7.22
N ARG A 554 -19.24 -22.97 -6.37
CA ARG A 554 -20.49 -22.52 -5.72
C ARG A 554 -21.59 -22.16 -6.73
N VAL A 555 -21.22 -21.51 -7.83
CA VAL A 555 -22.13 -21.15 -8.94
C VAL A 555 -22.78 -22.41 -9.50
N ALA A 556 -21.96 -23.40 -9.88
CA ALA A 556 -22.45 -24.65 -10.43
C ALA A 556 -23.37 -25.43 -9.47
N ASN A 557 -23.04 -25.48 -8.18
CA ASN A 557 -23.90 -26.11 -7.17
C ASN A 557 -25.24 -25.39 -7.01
N THR A 558 -25.27 -24.07 -7.11
CA THR A 558 -26.51 -23.28 -7.09
C THR A 558 -27.37 -23.57 -8.32
N LEU A 559 -26.77 -23.63 -9.51
CA LEU A 559 -27.44 -24.06 -10.74
C LEU A 559 -27.99 -25.49 -10.63
N TYR A 560 -27.22 -26.40 -10.02
CA TYR A 560 -27.65 -27.78 -9.78
C TYR A 560 -28.83 -27.88 -8.80
N LYS A 561 -28.86 -27.07 -7.75
CA LYS A 561 -29.97 -27.05 -6.77
C LYS A 561 -31.32 -26.70 -7.42
N MET A 562 -31.34 -25.89 -8.48
CA MET A 562 -32.59 -25.55 -9.20
C MET A 562 -32.94 -26.54 -10.32
N VAL A 563 -31.96 -26.97 -11.11
CA VAL A 563 -32.17 -27.80 -12.32
C VAL A 563 -32.15 -29.31 -12.02
N GLY A 564 -31.50 -29.70 -10.93
CA GLY A 564 -31.27 -31.09 -10.54
C GLY A 564 -30.32 -31.84 -11.48
N SER A 565 -30.42 -33.18 -11.43
CA SER A 565 -29.51 -34.11 -12.12
C SER A 565 -29.42 -33.91 -13.64
N GLN A 566 -30.45 -33.33 -14.27
CA GLN A 566 -30.45 -33.00 -15.70
C GLN A 566 -29.27 -32.11 -16.12
N LEU A 567 -28.82 -31.21 -15.25
CA LEU A 567 -27.69 -30.31 -15.51
C LEU A 567 -26.43 -31.12 -15.82
N THR A 568 -26.03 -32.00 -14.88
CA THR A 568 -24.84 -32.87 -15.01
C THR A 568 -24.98 -33.90 -16.13
N ALA A 569 -26.17 -34.46 -16.34
CA ALA A 569 -26.42 -35.44 -17.39
C ALA A 569 -26.26 -34.83 -18.80
N ARG A 570 -26.75 -33.60 -19.00
CA ARG A 570 -26.59 -32.89 -20.28
C ARG A 570 -25.19 -32.33 -20.47
N PHE A 571 -24.53 -31.87 -19.41
CA PHE A 571 -23.11 -31.51 -19.45
C PHE A 571 -22.28 -32.69 -19.96
N ARG A 572 -22.35 -33.87 -19.32
CA ARG A 572 -21.58 -35.06 -19.74
C ARG A 572 -21.85 -35.46 -21.20
N LYS A 573 -23.11 -35.38 -21.64
CA LYS A 573 -23.49 -35.64 -23.04
C LYS A 573 -22.89 -34.63 -24.04
N LYS A 574 -22.58 -33.41 -23.62
CA LYS A 574 -22.01 -32.33 -24.46
C LYS A 574 -20.49 -32.23 -24.36
N ALA A 575 -19.92 -32.52 -23.19
CA ALA A 575 -18.51 -32.37 -22.86
C ALA A 575 -17.64 -33.54 -23.37
N GLY A 576 -18.23 -34.73 -23.58
CA GLY A 576 -17.46 -35.91 -23.97
C GLY A 576 -16.84 -36.61 -22.76
N GLU A 577 -15.61 -37.13 -22.92
CA GLU A 577 -14.88 -37.85 -21.86
C GLU A 577 -13.91 -36.94 -21.06
N GLU A 578 -13.47 -35.81 -21.64
CA GLU A 578 -12.53 -34.88 -21.04
C GLU A 578 -12.78 -33.45 -21.56
N THR A 579 -12.42 -32.43 -20.78
CA THR A 579 -12.41 -31.01 -21.16
C THR A 579 -11.06 -30.40 -20.84
N LEU A 580 -10.51 -29.62 -21.77
CA LEU A 580 -9.23 -28.94 -21.62
C LEU A 580 -9.40 -27.57 -20.94
N PRO A 581 -8.36 -27.05 -20.27
CA PRO A 581 -8.36 -25.69 -19.75
C PRO A 581 -8.67 -24.65 -20.84
N GLY A 582 -9.67 -23.82 -20.61
CA GLY A 582 -10.19 -22.81 -21.55
C GLY A 582 -11.42 -23.25 -22.35
N ASP A 583 -11.82 -24.53 -22.29
CA ASP A 583 -13.02 -25.01 -22.97
C ASP A 583 -14.31 -24.45 -22.34
N ALA A 584 -15.26 -24.06 -23.19
CA ALA A 584 -16.59 -23.59 -22.80
C ALA A 584 -17.69 -24.53 -23.32
N VAL A 585 -18.22 -25.39 -22.45
CA VAL A 585 -19.25 -26.39 -22.81
C VAL A 585 -20.65 -25.79 -22.70
N LEU A 586 -21.32 -25.64 -23.84
CA LEU A 586 -22.69 -25.11 -23.91
C LEU A 586 -23.76 -26.18 -23.66
N VAL A 587 -24.59 -25.94 -22.65
CA VAL A 587 -25.75 -26.77 -22.27
C VAL A 587 -27.03 -25.95 -22.38
N GLU A 588 -28.01 -26.44 -23.14
CA GLU A 588 -29.22 -25.70 -23.56
C GLU A 588 -30.50 -26.39 -23.06
N ASN A 589 -31.61 -25.63 -23.00
CA ASN A 589 -32.97 -26.10 -22.71
C ASN A 589 -33.15 -26.69 -21.29
N LEU A 590 -32.55 -26.08 -20.27
CA LEU A 590 -32.58 -26.54 -18.89
C LEU A 590 -33.84 -25.97 -18.18
N PRO A 591 -34.79 -26.83 -17.75
CA PRO A 591 -35.99 -26.33 -17.07
C PRO A 591 -35.64 -25.77 -15.69
N GLY A 592 -36.27 -24.65 -15.30
CA GLY A 592 -36.11 -24.02 -13.99
C GLY A 592 -35.09 -22.89 -13.91
N LEU A 593 -34.39 -22.54 -14.99
CA LEU A 593 -33.55 -21.34 -15.08
C LEU A 593 -34.29 -20.21 -15.82
N PRO A 594 -33.98 -18.93 -15.50
CA PRO A 594 -34.44 -17.79 -16.29
C PRO A 594 -33.70 -17.61 -17.63
N SER A 595 -32.59 -18.32 -17.84
CA SER A 595 -31.79 -18.29 -19.07
C SER A 595 -32.09 -19.46 -20.01
N ASN A 596 -31.78 -19.27 -21.30
CA ASN A 596 -31.94 -20.31 -22.32
C ASN A 596 -30.82 -21.38 -22.26
N ALA A 597 -29.64 -20.98 -21.77
CA ALA A 597 -28.45 -21.85 -21.70
C ALA A 597 -27.54 -21.57 -20.49
N VAL A 598 -26.64 -22.53 -20.24
CA VAL A 598 -25.49 -22.43 -19.33
C VAL A 598 -24.21 -22.81 -20.10
N LEU A 599 -23.18 -21.98 -20.00
CA LEU A 599 -21.82 -22.21 -20.50
C LEU A 599 -20.92 -22.62 -19.34
N PHE A 600 -20.48 -23.88 -19.32
CA PHE A 600 -19.53 -24.38 -18.32
C PHE A 600 -18.10 -24.10 -18.78
N LEU A 601 -17.39 -23.24 -18.05
CA LEU A 601 -16.04 -22.80 -18.41
C LEU A 601 -14.98 -23.51 -17.58
N ASN A 602 -14.12 -24.31 -18.21
CA ASN A 602 -13.01 -24.98 -17.55
C ASN A 602 -11.85 -23.99 -17.31
N LEU A 603 -11.52 -23.72 -16.05
CA LEU A 603 -10.41 -22.88 -15.64
C LEU A 603 -9.43 -23.67 -14.77
N ILE A 604 -8.19 -23.18 -14.70
CA ILE A 604 -7.15 -23.70 -13.78
C ILE A 604 -6.88 -22.71 -12.66
N PRO A 605 -6.42 -23.16 -11.48
CA PRO A 605 -6.04 -22.27 -10.39
C PRO A 605 -4.93 -21.30 -10.78
N TRP A 606 -4.94 -20.14 -10.13
CA TRP A 606 -3.94 -19.09 -10.23
C TRP A 606 -2.51 -19.60 -9.99
N ASP A 607 -1.58 -19.20 -10.86
CA ASP A 607 -0.17 -19.61 -10.84
C ASP A 607 0.80 -18.52 -10.34
N ASP A 608 0.28 -17.45 -9.71
CA ASP A 608 1.02 -16.29 -9.19
C ASP A 608 1.86 -15.55 -10.27
N ASP A 609 1.37 -15.53 -11.52
CA ASP A 609 2.05 -14.93 -12.68
C ASP A 609 1.05 -14.19 -13.59
N GLU A 610 1.18 -12.86 -13.70
CA GLU A 610 0.31 -11.95 -14.48
C GLU A 610 0.27 -12.23 -16.00
N ASP A 611 1.26 -12.97 -16.51
CA ASP A 611 1.32 -13.48 -17.89
C ASP A 611 1.27 -15.02 -17.95
N GLY A 612 1.00 -15.65 -16.80
CA GLY A 612 1.03 -17.09 -16.55
C GLY A 612 0.03 -17.92 -17.34
N THR A 613 0.12 -19.24 -17.15
CA THR A 613 -0.76 -20.19 -17.86
C THR A 613 -2.22 -19.98 -17.45
N ALA A 614 -2.47 -19.60 -16.19
CA ALA A 614 -3.81 -19.32 -15.70
C ALA A 614 -4.45 -18.11 -16.40
N VAL A 615 -3.72 -17.00 -16.57
CA VAL A 615 -4.19 -15.83 -17.36
C VAL A 615 -4.53 -16.22 -18.79
N GLN A 616 -3.65 -16.97 -19.47
CA GLN A 616 -3.91 -17.35 -20.87
C GLN A 616 -5.11 -18.29 -21.01
N VAL A 617 -5.33 -19.19 -20.04
CA VAL A 617 -6.53 -20.04 -19.98
C VAL A 617 -7.79 -19.22 -19.75
N LEU A 618 -7.78 -18.25 -18.83
CA LEU A 618 -8.90 -17.34 -18.58
C LEU A 618 -9.24 -16.52 -19.84
N ARG A 619 -8.21 -15.99 -20.51
CA ARG A 619 -8.32 -15.23 -21.76
C ARG A 619 -8.98 -16.03 -22.87
N VAL A 620 -8.48 -17.24 -23.14
CA VAL A 620 -9.07 -18.18 -24.12
C VAL A 620 -10.51 -18.53 -23.73
N GLY A 621 -10.76 -18.76 -22.45
CA GLY A 621 -12.08 -19.07 -21.92
C GLY A 621 -13.14 -17.99 -22.16
N ILE A 622 -12.81 -16.73 -21.86
CA ILE A 622 -13.69 -15.58 -22.09
C ILE A 622 -13.95 -15.40 -23.60
N ASN A 623 -12.90 -15.54 -24.42
CA ASN A 623 -13.04 -15.47 -25.88
C ASN A 623 -13.98 -16.56 -26.43
N ASN A 624 -13.83 -17.79 -25.95
CA ASN A 624 -14.68 -18.93 -26.29
C ASN A 624 -16.15 -18.70 -25.88
N ILE A 625 -16.41 -18.12 -24.71
CA ILE A 625 -17.77 -17.76 -24.26
C ILE A 625 -18.41 -16.77 -25.23
N LEU A 626 -17.76 -15.65 -25.50
CA LEU A 626 -18.32 -14.56 -26.33
C LEU A 626 -18.57 -15.05 -27.77
N THR A 627 -17.60 -15.77 -28.34
CA THR A 627 -17.71 -16.36 -29.68
C THR A 627 -18.78 -17.46 -29.75
N SER A 628 -18.95 -18.27 -28.71
CA SER A 628 -20.03 -19.28 -28.62
C SER A 628 -21.41 -18.63 -28.57
N CYS A 629 -21.55 -17.51 -27.84
CA CYS A 629 -22.78 -16.72 -27.80
C CYS A 629 -23.10 -16.09 -29.17
N GLU A 630 -22.13 -15.48 -29.86
CA GLU A 630 -22.34 -14.92 -31.20
C GLU A 630 -22.75 -16.00 -32.21
N ASN A 631 -22.05 -17.14 -32.24
CA ASN A 631 -22.38 -18.28 -33.11
C ASN A 631 -23.77 -18.87 -32.85
N LYS A 632 -24.33 -18.65 -31.65
CA LYS A 632 -25.67 -19.06 -31.26
C LYS A 632 -26.74 -17.98 -31.47
N GLY A 633 -26.35 -16.76 -31.84
CA GLY A 633 -27.27 -15.63 -31.97
C GLY A 633 -27.81 -15.12 -30.63
N PHE A 634 -27.12 -15.40 -29.51
CA PHE A 634 -27.47 -14.83 -28.21
C PHE A 634 -27.15 -13.32 -28.20
N GLY A 635 -28.03 -12.52 -27.61
CA GLY A 635 -27.86 -11.08 -27.43
C GLY A 635 -27.28 -10.71 -26.07
N SER A 636 -27.21 -11.65 -25.13
CA SER A 636 -26.80 -11.39 -23.75
C SER A 636 -26.15 -12.60 -23.07
N VAL A 637 -25.14 -12.32 -22.24
CA VAL A 637 -24.48 -13.31 -21.39
C VAL A 637 -24.23 -12.72 -20.00
N ALA A 638 -24.45 -13.50 -18.94
CA ALA A 638 -24.06 -13.13 -17.59
C ALA A 638 -22.89 -13.99 -17.11
N LEU A 639 -21.86 -13.33 -16.56
CA LEU A 639 -20.69 -13.96 -15.97
C LEU A 639 -20.65 -13.62 -14.47
N PRO A 640 -20.37 -14.59 -13.59
CA PRO A 640 -19.89 -14.28 -12.24
C PRO A 640 -18.47 -13.70 -12.34
N VAL A 641 -17.93 -13.19 -11.23
CA VAL A 641 -16.51 -12.81 -11.17
C VAL A 641 -15.65 -14.07 -11.38
N LEU A 642 -15.07 -14.20 -12.58
CA LEU A 642 -14.45 -15.44 -13.04
C LEU A 642 -13.10 -15.69 -12.36
N GLY A 643 -13.09 -16.57 -11.38
CA GLY A 643 -11.87 -16.97 -10.67
C GLY A 643 -11.73 -16.39 -9.27
N ALA A 644 -12.59 -15.44 -8.91
CA ALA A 644 -12.79 -14.99 -7.53
C ALA A 644 -13.40 -16.14 -6.71
N GLY A 645 -12.58 -16.74 -5.85
CA GLY A 645 -12.98 -17.84 -4.99
C GLY A 645 -11.92 -18.93 -4.84
N ILE A 646 -12.08 -19.73 -3.78
CA ILE A 646 -11.05 -20.63 -3.22
C ILE A 646 -10.51 -21.66 -4.21
N ALA A 647 -11.32 -22.08 -5.19
CA ALA A 647 -10.98 -23.07 -6.20
C ALA A 647 -10.05 -22.55 -7.32
N LEU A 648 -10.10 -21.25 -7.62
CA LEU A 648 -9.42 -20.64 -8.77
C LEU A 648 -8.46 -19.52 -8.38
N ARG A 649 -8.75 -18.76 -7.32
CA ARG A 649 -7.84 -17.82 -6.64
C ARG A 649 -7.24 -16.71 -7.52
N PHE A 650 -7.90 -16.33 -8.60
CA PHE A 650 -7.46 -15.15 -9.37
C PHE A 650 -7.66 -13.89 -8.53
N PRO A 651 -6.72 -12.94 -8.55
CA PRO A 651 -6.96 -11.59 -8.05
C PRO A 651 -8.03 -10.88 -8.89
N ASP A 652 -9.00 -10.21 -8.27
CA ASP A 652 -10.12 -9.58 -8.97
C ASP A 652 -9.69 -8.56 -10.03
N ILE A 653 -8.58 -7.85 -9.77
CA ILE A 653 -7.98 -6.90 -10.71
C ILE A 653 -7.51 -7.57 -12.01
N GLU A 654 -6.97 -8.79 -11.94
CA GLU A 654 -6.54 -9.55 -13.12
C GLU A 654 -7.75 -10.06 -13.90
N VAL A 655 -8.80 -10.50 -13.21
CA VAL A 655 -10.07 -10.91 -13.85
C VAL A 655 -10.71 -9.72 -14.58
N ALA A 656 -10.79 -8.56 -13.92
CA ALA A 656 -11.37 -7.35 -14.49
C ALA A 656 -10.58 -6.87 -15.72
N ARG A 657 -9.24 -6.89 -15.65
CA ARG A 657 -8.33 -6.56 -16.75
C ARG A 657 -8.51 -7.49 -17.96
N VAL A 658 -8.40 -8.81 -17.76
CA VAL A 658 -8.48 -9.80 -18.86
C VAL A 658 -9.87 -9.79 -19.51
N LEU A 659 -10.94 -9.64 -18.72
CA LEU A 659 -12.30 -9.53 -19.24
C LEU A 659 -12.47 -8.28 -20.12
N LEU A 660 -11.95 -7.12 -19.70
CA LEU A 660 -12.01 -5.90 -20.49
C LEU A 660 -11.24 -6.04 -21.82
N GLU A 661 -10.02 -6.55 -21.77
CA GLU A 661 -9.19 -6.78 -22.96
C GLU A 661 -9.88 -7.70 -23.98
N GLU A 662 -10.46 -8.82 -23.55
CA GLU A 662 -11.13 -9.76 -24.45
C GLU A 662 -12.51 -9.28 -24.91
N VAL A 663 -13.26 -8.50 -24.12
CA VAL A 663 -14.50 -7.86 -24.57
C VAL A 663 -14.23 -6.81 -25.65
N GLN A 664 -13.21 -5.96 -25.48
CA GLN A 664 -12.81 -4.98 -26.50
C GLN A 664 -12.34 -5.66 -27.79
N LYS A 665 -11.53 -6.71 -27.66
CA LYS A 665 -11.05 -7.52 -28.80
C LYS A 665 -12.21 -8.22 -29.51
N PHE A 666 -13.18 -8.77 -28.77
CA PHE A 666 -14.40 -9.34 -29.33
C PHE A 666 -15.23 -8.26 -30.07
N GLU A 667 -15.44 -7.08 -29.50
CA GLU A 667 -16.14 -5.98 -30.17
C GLU A 667 -15.48 -5.56 -31.51
N GLN A 668 -14.15 -5.58 -31.55
CA GLN A 668 -13.38 -5.29 -32.77
C GLN A 668 -13.46 -6.42 -33.81
N SER A 669 -13.51 -7.69 -33.39
CA SER A 669 -13.45 -8.85 -34.28
C SER A 669 -14.81 -9.45 -34.68
N ARG A 670 -15.87 -9.16 -33.93
CA ARG A 670 -17.19 -9.78 -34.12
C ARG A 670 -17.85 -9.40 -35.44
N ALA A 671 -18.48 -10.39 -36.07
CA ALA A 671 -19.08 -10.24 -37.40
C ALA A 671 -20.42 -9.50 -37.36
N SER A 672 -21.19 -9.69 -36.27
CA SER A 672 -22.48 -9.03 -36.10
C SER A 672 -22.33 -7.61 -35.55
N LYS A 673 -23.12 -6.68 -36.10
CA LYS A 673 -23.34 -5.33 -35.54
C LYS A 673 -24.66 -5.22 -34.76
N THR A 674 -25.21 -6.34 -34.28
CA THR A 674 -26.30 -6.31 -33.29
C THR A 674 -25.76 -5.93 -31.91
N PRO A 675 -26.51 -5.16 -31.08
CA PRO A 675 -26.17 -4.95 -29.68
C PRO A 675 -25.94 -6.28 -28.95
N PHE A 676 -24.98 -6.32 -28.04
CA PHE A 676 -24.67 -7.51 -27.24
C PHE A 676 -24.34 -7.11 -25.79
N LEU A 677 -24.96 -7.76 -24.81
CA LEU A 677 -24.84 -7.46 -23.38
C LEU A 677 -23.92 -8.46 -22.66
N VAL A 678 -22.89 -7.96 -21.99
CA VAL A 678 -21.98 -8.70 -21.10
C VAL A 678 -22.24 -8.27 -19.66
N ARG A 679 -23.10 -8.99 -18.95
CA ARG A 679 -23.46 -8.68 -17.56
C ARG A 679 -22.52 -9.37 -16.58
N ILE A 680 -21.81 -8.60 -15.78
CA ILE A 680 -20.95 -9.08 -14.69
C ILE A 680 -21.78 -9.09 -13.42
N THR A 681 -21.94 -10.26 -12.82
CA THR A 681 -22.77 -10.48 -11.64
C THR A 681 -21.90 -10.70 -10.41
N ILE A 682 -21.89 -9.71 -9.52
CA ILE A 682 -21.08 -9.69 -8.32
C ILE A 682 -21.96 -10.11 -7.14
N HIS A 683 -21.54 -11.15 -6.42
CA HIS A 683 -22.30 -11.67 -5.30
C HIS A 683 -22.50 -10.57 -4.25
N PRO A 684 -23.67 -10.42 -3.59
CA PRO A 684 -23.92 -9.27 -2.71
C PRO A 684 -22.94 -9.10 -1.54
N THR A 685 -22.28 -10.20 -1.12
CA THR A 685 -21.27 -10.26 -0.06
C THR A 685 -19.85 -9.91 -0.52
N ASP A 686 -19.64 -9.73 -1.81
CA ASP A 686 -18.33 -9.59 -2.45
C ASP A 686 -18.04 -8.12 -2.73
N THR A 687 -17.68 -7.39 -1.66
CA THR A 687 -17.47 -5.94 -1.70
C THR A 687 -16.17 -5.56 -2.41
N GLU A 688 -15.13 -6.40 -2.31
CA GLU A 688 -13.82 -6.19 -2.96
C GLU A 688 -13.96 -6.22 -4.49
N ALA A 689 -14.54 -7.29 -5.04
CA ALA A 689 -14.86 -7.32 -6.47
C ALA A 689 -15.86 -6.21 -6.85
N SER A 690 -16.79 -5.84 -5.96
CA SER A 690 -17.71 -4.72 -6.22
C SER A 690 -16.97 -3.41 -6.48
N GLU A 691 -16.00 -3.05 -5.65
CA GLU A 691 -15.20 -1.83 -5.80
C GLU A 691 -14.34 -1.88 -7.06
N VAL A 692 -13.60 -2.98 -7.27
CA VAL A 692 -12.77 -3.20 -8.46
C VAL A 692 -13.61 -3.08 -9.73
N PHE A 693 -14.67 -3.86 -9.87
CA PHE A 693 -15.46 -3.88 -11.12
C PHE A 693 -16.29 -2.60 -11.30
N LYS A 694 -16.72 -1.88 -10.25
CA LYS A 694 -17.33 -0.55 -10.38
C LYS A 694 -16.32 0.49 -10.87
N ALA A 695 -15.09 0.48 -10.34
CA ALA A 695 -14.01 1.34 -10.83
C ALA A 695 -13.64 1.02 -12.29
N PHE A 696 -13.55 -0.26 -12.66
CA PHE A 696 -13.27 -0.69 -14.03
C PHE A 696 -14.41 -0.36 -15.00
N THR A 697 -15.68 -0.57 -14.65
CA THR A 697 -16.82 -0.27 -15.54
C THR A 697 -17.10 1.22 -15.70
N LYS A 698 -16.67 2.07 -14.75
CA LYS A 698 -16.65 3.54 -14.93
C LYS A 698 -15.79 3.96 -16.13
N ASN A 699 -14.75 3.20 -16.46
CA ASN A 699 -13.92 3.41 -17.66
C ASN A 699 -14.57 2.89 -18.97
N ILE A 700 -15.69 2.15 -18.88
CA ILE A 700 -16.41 1.56 -20.02
C ILE A 700 -17.70 2.34 -20.32
N HIS A 701 -18.41 2.78 -19.28
CA HIS A 701 -19.76 3.36 -19.35
C HIS A 701 -19.81 4.86 -19.60
N SER A 702 -18.70 5.49 -19.92
CA SER A 702 -18.64 6.92 -20.26
C SER A 702 -18.30 7.17 -21.74
N PRO A 703 -19.09 6.67 -22.72
CA PRO A 703 -18.84 6.94 -24.14
C PRO A 703 -19.09 8.42 -24.52
N ASP A 704 -19.77 9.19 -23.66
CA ASP A 704 -19.96 10.65 -23.77
C ASP A 704 -19.01 11.47 -22.88
N GLN A 705 -18.02 10.84 -22.24
CA GLN A 705 -16.79 11.56 -21.92
C GLN A 705 -15.77 11.33 -23.03
N VAL A 706 -15.24 12.45 -23.55
CA VAL A 706 -13.97 12.49 -24.28
C VAL A 706 -12.98 11.55 -23.60
N SER A 707 -12.44 10.59 -24.38
CA SER A 707 -11.41 9.63 -23.94
C SER A 707 -10.39 10.32 -23.02
N THR A 708 -10.55 10.14 -21.70
CA THR A 708 -9.83 11.00 -20.75
C THR A 708 -8.35 10.68 -20.85
N SER A 709 -7.60 11.66 -21.35
CA SER A 709 -6.21 11.46 -21.72
C SER A 709 -5.36 11.20 -20.48
N LYS A 710 -4.42 10.27 -20.60
CA LYS A 710 -3.41 10.04 -19.58
C LYS A 710 -2.46 11.24 -19.56
N ARG A 711 -2.76 12.19 -18.67
CA ARG A 711 -1.89 13.34 -18.33
C ARG A 711 -0.59 12.86 -17.69
N ILE A 712 0.53 13.14 -18.35
CA ILE A 712 1.89 12.80 -17.91
C ILE A 712 2.72 14.07 -17.89
N VAL A 713 3.37 14.37 -16.76
CA VAL A 713 4.22 15.56 -16.60
C VAL A 713 5.69 15.16 -16.67
N LEU A 714 6.47 15.84 -17.51
CA LEU A 714 7.92 15.66 -17.60
C LEU A 714 8.61 16.59 -16.60
N LEU A 715 9.48 16.08 -15.73
CA LEU A 715 10.19 16.87 -14.71
C LEU A 715 11.71 16.64 -14.79
N GLY A 716 12.51 17.67 -14.51
CA GLY A 716 13.98 17.57 -14.49
C GLY A 716 14.70 18.84 -14.94
N LYS A 717 16.00 18.93 -14.65
CA LYS A 717 16.88 20.08 -14.97
C LYS A 717 16.91 20.43 -16.47
N THR A 718 17.36 21.63 -16.84
CA THR A 718 17.56 21.99 -18.26
C THR A 718 18.54 21.05 -18.95
N GLY A 719 18.33 20.84 -20.25
CA GLY A 719 19.18 19.99 -21.07
C GLY A 719 19.13 18.49 -20.75
N SER A 720 18.39 18.06 -19.71
CA SER A 720 18.13 16.65 -19.36
C SER A 720 17.45 15.87 -20.49
N GLY A 721 16.84 16.56 -21.46
CA GLY A 721 16.28 15.97 -22.67
C GLY A 721 14.77 15.74 -22.65
N LYS A 722 14.03 16.47 -21.81
CA LYS A 722 12.56 16.36 -21.64
C LYS A 722 11.81 16.51 -22.97
N SER A 723 11.97 17.64 -23.66
CA SER A 723 11.36 17.89 -24.99
C SER A 723 11.75 16.84 -26.05
N ASN A 724 12.99 16.35 -26.02
CA ASN A 724 13.44 15.25 -26.88
C ASN A 724 12.77 13.91 -26.55
N LEU A 725 12.55 13.62 -25.26
CA LEU A 725 11.80 12.46 -24.81
C LEU A 725 10.31 12.58 -25.19
N ALA A 726 9.72 13.77 -25.06
CA ALA A 726 8.35 14.06 -25.45
C ALA A 726 8.10 13.78 -26.94
N ASN A 727 8.95 14.34 -27.81
CA ASN A 727 8.99 14.05 -29.25
C ASN A 727 9.15 12.54 -29.52
N THR A 728 10.01 11.86 -28.75
CA THR A 728 10.24 10.41 -28.90
C THR A 728 9.02 9.57 -28.50
N ILE A 729 8.28 9.96 -27.46
CA ILE A 729 7.05 9.28 -27.01
C ILE A 729 5.94 9.43 -28.06
N PHE A 730 5.76 10.62 -28.66
CA PHE A 730 4.79 10.81 -29.73
C PHE A 730 5.25 10.27 -31.10
N GLY A 731 6.54 10.00 -31.29
CA GLY A 731 7.08 9.45 -32.54
C GLY A 731 7.19 10.46 -33.68
N GLU A 732 6.97 11.75 -33.39
CA GLU A 732 7.07 12.87 -34.32
C GLU A 732 8.27 13.75 -33.93
N ALA A 733 9.07 14.13 -34.91
CA ALA A 733 10.13 15.10 -34.68
C ALA A 733 9.53 16.51 -34.62
N GLU A 734 10.02 17.35 -33.69
CA GLU A 734 9.75 18.79 -33.62
C GLU A 734 8.36 19.23 -33.11
N LEU A 735 7.57 18.36 -32.45
CA LEU A 735 6.35 18.79 -31.75
C LEU A 735 6.64 19.73 -30.57
N PHE A 736 7.63 19.37 -29.77
CA PHE A 736 8.22 20.21 -28.74
C PHE A 736 9.52 20.80 -29.28
N ALA A 737 9.68 22.11 -29.15
CA ALA A 737 10.83 22.83 -29.71
C ALA A 737 12.15 22.38 -29.04
N THR A 738 13.11 21.93 -29.86
CA THR A 738 14.41 21.44 -29.36
C THR A 738 15.53 22.41 -29.71
N TYR A 739 16.19 22.96 -28.69
CA TYR A 739 17.20 24.00 -28.86
C TYR A 739 18.61 23.44 -28.66
N ASN A 740 19.42 23.46 -29.72
CA ASN A 740 20.85 23.14 -29.65
C ASN A 740 21.68 24.37 -29.24
N SER A 741 21.31 24.98 -28.12
CA SER A 741 21.84 26.22 -27.56
C SER A 741 22.45 25.94 -26.17
N PRO A 742 23.52 26.65 -25.76
CA PRO A 742 24.01 26.60 -24.37
C PRO A 742 23.02 27.26 -23.38
N ASN A 743 22.20 28.19 -23.85
CA ASN A 743 21.14 28.83 -23.06
C ASN A 743 19.86 27.98 -23.10
N SER A 744 19.09 27.94 -22.01
CA SER A 744 17.78 27.28 -21.98
C SER A 744 16.85 27.83 -23.06
N GLY A 745 16.29 26.94 -23.88
CA GLY A 745 15.39 27.32 -24.98
C GLY A 745 13.91 27.16 -24.67
N THR A 746 13.53 26.16 -23.87
CA THR A 746 12.15 26.00 -23.38
C THR A 746 11.94 26.94 -22.19
N THR A 747 11.24 28.05 -22.43
CA THR A 747 10.96 29.07 -21.40
C THR A 747 9.64 28.84 -20.68
N GLU A 748 8.64 28.30 -21.40
CA GLU A 748 7.25 28.10 -21.00
C GLU A 748 6.86 26.60 -21.01
N CYS A 749 5.88 26.21 -20.21
CA CYS A 749 5.27 24.87 -20.26
C CYS A 749 4.50 24.66 -21.58
N GLN A 750 4.65 23.48 -22.20
CA GLN A 750 3.94 23.10 -23.41
C GLN A 750 3.11 21.83 -23.17
N THR A 751 1.82 21.89 -23.49
CA THR A 751 0.88 20.75 -23.38
C THR A 751 0.46 20.29 -24.76
N GLU A 752 0.62 18.99 -25.05
CA GLU A 752 0.19 18.36 -26.31
C GLU A 752 -0.57 17.07 -26.01
N THR A 753 -1.65 16.79 -26.76
CA THR A 753 -2.48 15.58 -26.58
C THR A 753 -2.56 14.77 -27.87
N ARG A 754 -2.11 13.52 -27.86
CA ARG A 754 -2.11 12.63 -29.03
C ARG A 754 -2.39 11.17 -28.67
N THR A 755 -2.79 10.39 -29.67
CA THR A 755 -2.98 8.94 -29.53
C THR A 755 -1.69 8.20 -29.87
N VAL A 756 -1.04 7.59 -28.88
CA VAL A 756 0.15 6.75 -29.05
C VAL A 756 -0.21 5.30 -28.78
N LYS A 757 0.01 4.39 -29.74
CA LYS A 757 -0.22 2.95 -29.55
C LYS A 757 -1.63 2.63 -28.98
N GLY A 758 -2.65 3.34 -29.47
CA GLY A 758 -4.04 3.21 -29.02
C GLY A 758 -4.41 3.95 -27.72
N ARG A 759 -3.45 4.63 -27.07
CA ARG A 759 -3.65 5.36 -25.80
C ARG A 759 -3.74 6.86 -26.05
N SER A 760 -4.78 7.52 -25.56
CA SER A 760 -4.84 8.99 -25.51
C SER A 760 -3.92 9.49 -24.40
N ILE A 761 -2.89 10.27 -24.75
CA ILE A 761 -1.86 10.76 -23.83
C ILE A 761 -1.75 12.28 -23.97
N THR A 762 -1.80 12.99 -22.84
CA THR A 762 -1.44 14.40 -22.75
C THR A 762 -0.06 14.49 -22.12
N LEU A 763 0.94 14.94 -22.87
CA LEU A 763 2.26 15.24 -22.34
C LEU A 763 2.33 16.73 -21.99
N ILE A 764 2.71 17.02 -20.75
CA ILE A 764 3.11 18.37 -20.32
C ILE A 764 4.64 18.37 -20.27
N ASP A 765 5.28 18.93 -21.28
CA ASP A 765 6.71 19.26 -21.23
C ASP A 765 6.89 20.58 -20.48
N THR A 766 8.00 20.67 -19.75
CA THR A 766 8.20 21.74 -18.79
C THR A 766 9.58 22.38 -18.98
N PRO A 767 9.73 23.68 -18.65
CA PRO A 767 11.04 24.31 -18.60
C PRO A 767 11.93 23.62 -17.55
N GLY A 768 13.20 23.99 -17.47
CA GLY A 768 14.07 23.54 -16.39
C GLY A 768 13.70 24.17 -15.05
N PHE A 769 12.57 23.79 -14.46
CA PHE A 769 12.02 24.29 -13.18
C PHE A 769 13.00 24.35 -12.00
N PHE A 770 14.12 23.62 -12.12
CA PHE A 770 14.98 23.26 -11.02
C PHE A 770 16.45 23.60 -11.26
N ASP A 771 16.73 24.37 -12.31
CA ASP A 771 18.07 24.96 -12.50
C ASP A 771 18.38 25.96 -11.39
N SER A 772 19.67 26.11 -11.10
CA SER A 772 20.22 27.10 -10.17
C SER A 772 20.42 28.49 -10.79
N GLU A 773 20.12 28.66 -12.08
CA GLU A 773 20.40 29.88 -12.86
C GLU A 773 19.18 30.81 -13.05
N ARG A 774 17.96 30.37 -12.71
CA ARG A 774 16.73 31.19 -12.74
C ARG A 774 16.31 31.57 -11.32
N SER A 775 15.74 32.77 -11.14
CA SER A 775 15.20 33.18 -9.83
C SER A 775 13.94 32.39 -9.50
N GLU A 776 13.54 32.33 -8.22
CA GLU A 776 12.26 31.70 -7.86
C GLU A 776 11.07 32.45 -8.48
N GLU A 777 11.21 33.76 -8.67
CA GLU A 777 10.25 34.66 -9.29
C GLU A 777 9.99 34.27 -10.76
N ASP A 778 11.02 33.87 -11.50
CA ASP A 778 10.90 33.39 -12.89
C ASP A 778 10.30 31.97 -13.00
N ILE A 779 10.38 31.18 -11.91
CA ILE A 779 9.97 29.76 -11.90
C ILE A 779 8.50 29.61 -11.46
N LYS A 780 8.01 30.48 -10.56
CA LYS A 780 6.64 30.46 -10.02
C LYS A 780 5.53 30.42 -11.11
N PRO A 781 5.59 31.22 -12.20
CA PRO A 781 4.56 31.19 -13.23
C PRO A 781 4.45 29.85 -13.93
N GLU A 782 5.60 29.22 -14.18
CA GLU A 782 5.69 27.96 -14.89
C GLU A 782 5.19 26.79 -14.03
N ILE A 783 5.44 26.81 -12.72
CA ILE A 783 4.88 25.83 -11.80
C ILE A 783 3.35 25.95 -11.76
N MET A 784 2.82 27.19 -11.68
CA MET A 784 1.37 27.43 -11.70
C MET A 784 0.74 26.96 -13.03
N SER A 785 1.41 27.23 -14.16
CA SER A 785 1.03 26.74 -15.48
C SER A 785 0.94 25.22 -15.49
N CYS A 786 2.00 24.50 -15.08
CA CYS A 786 2.01 23.05 -15.03
C CYS A 786 0.90 22.45 -14.13
N ILE A 787 0.65 23.04 -12.96
CA ILE A 787 -0.41 22.59 -12.04
C ILE A 787 -1.80 22.78 -12.68
N THR A 788 -2.03 23.92 -13.34
CA THR A 788 -3.30 24.23 -14.02
C THR A 788 -3.50 23.35 -15.26
N GLU A 789 -2.45 23.11 -16.03
CA GLU A 789 -2.45 22.24 -17.20
C GLU A 789 -2.73 20.76 -16.85
N CYS A 790 -2.14 20.25 -15.76
CA CYS A 790 -2.34 18.87 -15.34
C CYS A 790 -3.63 18.63 -14.52
N ALA A 791 -4.36 19.67 -14.10
CA ALA A 791 -5.61 19.57 -13.33
C ALA A 791 -6.66 18.66 -14.00
N PRO A 792 -7.30 17.72 -13.26
CA PRO A 792 -7.36 17.61 -11.78
C PRO A 792 -6.14 16.99 -11.10
N GLY A 793 -5.14 16.57 -11.88
CA GLY A 793 -3.89 15.99 -11.40
C GLY A 793 -3.24 15.05 -12.43
N PRO A 794 -1.92 14.87 -12.42
CA PRO A 794 -1.22 13.99 -13.36
C PRO A 794 -1.39 12.51 -12.99
N HIS A 795 -1.52 11.63 -13.98
CA HIS A 795 -1.51 10.19 -13.77
C HIS A 795 -0.09 9.64 -13.62
N ALA A 796 0.90 10.32 -14.20
CA ALA A 796 2.31 9.97 -14.09
C ALA A 796 3.23 11.19 -14.10
N PHE A 797 4.32 11.11 -13.33
CA PHE A 797 5.48 11.99 -13.43
C PHE A 797 6.64 11.22 -14.06
N LEU A 798 7.22 11.74 -15.15
CA LEU A 798 8.48 11.21 -15.70
C LEU A 798 9.63 12.10 -15.24
N ILE A 799 10.42 11.61 -14.29
CA ILE A 799 11.59 12.32 -13.76
C ILE A 799 12.77 12.02 -14.68
N VAL A 800 13.11 12.99 -15.52
CA VAL A 800 14.08 12.88 -16.61
C VAL A 800 15.49 13.22 -16.12
N LEU A 801 16.37 12.22 -16.15
CA LEU A 801 17.79 12.32 -15.80
C LEU A 801 18.65 11.95 -17.01
N LYS A 802 19.94 12.34 -17.01
CA LYS A 802 20.90 11.82 -18.00
C LYS A 802 21.58 10.55 -17.48
N VAL A 803 22.09 9.70 -18.38
CA VAL A 803 23.09 8.68 -18.05
C VAL A 803 24.45 9.37 -17.81
N ASP A 804 24.57 10.08 -16.68
CA ASP A 804 25.76 10.82 -16.25
C ASP A 804 25.85 10.81 -14.71
N ARG A 805 26.83 11.51 -14.13
CA ARG A 805 26.99 11.66 -12.68
C ARG A 805 25.73 12.24 -12.05
N PHE A 806 25.21 11.53 -11.05
CA PHE A 806 24.16 12.03 -10.16
C PHE A 806 24.81 12.86 -9.04
N THR A 807 24.71 14.18 -9.13
CA THR A 807 25.35 15.15 -8.24
C THR A 807 24.34 15.82 -7.30
N GLU A 808 24.81 16.71 -6.43
CA GLU A 808 23.96 17.54 -5.57
C GLU A 808 22.94 18.39 -6.36
N HIS A 809 23.25 18.76 -7.62
CA HIS A 809 22.31 19.48 -8.48
C HIS A 809 21.11 18.61 -8.87
N GLU A 810 21.34 17.34 -9.23
CA GLU A 810 20.26 16.38 -9.46
C GLU A 810 19.47 16.12 -8.16
N GLN A 811 20.11 16.14 -6.99
CA GLN A 811 19.38 16.00 -5.72
C GLN A 811 18.52 17.23 -5.40
N ALA A 812 19.01 18.44 -5.64
CA ALA A 812 18.24 19.68 -5.47
C ALA A 812 16.99 19.70 -6.37
N VAL A 813 17.09 19.15 -7.59
CA VAL A 813 15.95 18.93 -8.49
C VAL A 813 14.89 18.06 -7.82
N ILE A 814 15.27 16.90 -7.27
CA ILE A 814 14.33 16.02 -6.56
C ILE A 814 13.73 16.71 -5.34
N THR A 815 14.54 17.38 -4.52
CA THR A 815 14.06 18.10 -3.32
C THR A 815 12.99 19.14 -3.68
N LYS A 816 13.21 19.93 -4.74
CA LYS A 816 12.20 20.88 -5.23
C LYS A 816 10.93 20.18 -5.75
N ILE A 817 11.04 19.04 -6.47
CA ILE A 817 9.84 18.26 -6.88
C ILE A 817 9.00 17.86 -5.65
N LEU A 818 9.64 17.36 -4.59
CA LEU A 818 8.95 16.94 -3.36
C LEU A 818 8.37 18.12 -2.58
N GLN A 819 8.96 19.31 -2.68
CA GLN A 819 8.43 20.54 -2.07
C GLN A 819 7.10 20.98 -2.71
N TYR A 820 6.96 20.85 -4.04
CA TYR A 820 5.74 21.28 -4.75
C TYR A 820 4.68 20.19 -4.86
N PHE A 821 5.08 18.93 -5.02
CA PHE A 821 4.20 17.79 -5.27
C PHE A 821 4.22 16.74 -4.15
N SER A 822 4.69 17.09 -2.94
CA SER A 822 4.81 16.18 -1.78
C SER A 822 5.66 14.91 -2.04
N GLU A 823 5.82 14.06 -1.03
CA GLU A 823 6.48 12.76 -1.22
C GLU A 823 5.58 11.73 -1.93
N ASP A 824 4.26 11.89 -1.87
CA ASP A 824 3.30 10.97 -2.51
C ASP A 824 3.37 11.00 -4.04
N ALA A 825 3.87 12.08 -4.66
CA ALA A 825 4.12 12.12 -6.09
C ALA A 825 5.10 11.03 -6.57
N LEU A 826 6.00 10.53 -5.71
CA LEU A 826 6.90 9.43 -6.07
C LEU A 826 6.15 8.11 -6.32
N LYS A 827 4.97 7.91 -5.68
CA LYS A 827 4.09 6.76 -5.94
C LYS A 827 3.54 6.75 -7.37
N TYR A 828 3.46 7.94 -7.98
CA TYR A 828 3.05 8.19 -9.37
C TYR A 828 4.24 8.53 -10.29
N ALA A 829 5.49 8.31 -9.84
CA ALA A 829 6.68 8.66 -10.61
C ALA A 829 7.37 7.44 -11.25
N VAL A 830 7.99 7.69 -12.42
CA VAL A 830 8.89 6.80 -13.15
C VAL A 830 10.18 7.56 -13.47
N ILE A 831 11.34 6.96 -13.21
CA ILE A 831 12.64 7.58 -13.53
C ILE A 831 13.03 7.27 -14.97
N VAL A 832 13.25 8.29 -15.80
CA VAL A 832 13.59 8.11 -17.21
C VAL A 832 14.99 8.65 -17.50
N PHE A 833 15.89 7.78 -17.94
CA PHE A 833 17.26 8.14 -18.28
C PHE A 833 17.39 8.44 -19.79
N THR A 834 17.90 9.61 -20.15
CA THR A 834 18.24 9.98 -21.52
C THR A 834 19.74 9.83 -21.78
N HIS A 835 20.15 9.93 -23.05
CA HIS A 835 21.54 9.68 -23.49
C HIS A 835 21.96 8.22 -23.23
N GLY A 836 21.05 7.28 -23.55
CA GLY A 836 21.29 5.84 -23.42
C GLY A 836 22.46 5.30 -24.26
N ASP A 837 22.95 6.09 -25.23
CA ASP A 837 24.19 5.85 -25.96
C ASP A 837 25.45 5.87 -25.07
N GLN A 838 25.39 6.61 -23.95
CA GLN A 838 26.46 6.68 -22.95
C GLN A 838 26.48 5.46 -22.02
N LEU A 839 25.42 4.64 -22.00
CA LEU A 839 25.40 3.40 -21.24
C LEU A 839 26.28 2.33 -21.94
N PRO A 840 27.32 1.78 -21.28
CA PRO A 840 28.24 0.86 -21.93
C PRO A 840 27.54 -0.34 -22.58
N LYS A 841 28.09 -0.84 -23.69
CA LYS A 841 27.56 -2.03 -24.38
C LYS A 841 27.51 -3.21 -23.42
N GLY A 842 26.35 -3.89 -23.37
CA GLY A 842 26.11 -5.03 -22.49
C GLY A 842 25.69 -4.71 -21.06
N LYS A 843 25.68 -3.45 -20.63
CA LYS A 843 25.15 -3.05 -19.31
C LYS A 843 23.68 -2.68 -19.38
N THR A 844 22.97 -2.98 -18.29
CA THR A 844 21.58 -2.57 -18.03
C THR A 844 21.51 -1.21 -17.31
N ILE A 845 20.34 -0.55 -17.33
CA ILE A 845 20.15 0.70 -16.57
C ILE A 845 20.12 0.45 -15.06
N GLN A 846 19.61 -0.72 -14.64
CA GLN A 846 19.58 -1.16 -13.24
C GLN A 846 21.01 -1.30 -12.66
N GLU A 847 21.97 -1.86 -13.43
CA GLU A 847 23.39 -1.87 -13.06
C GLU A 847 24.01 -0.47 -12.95
N PHE A 848 23.53 0.51 -13.71
CA PHE A 848 23.99 1.89 -13.61
C PHE A 848 23.46 2.54 -12.32
N VAL A 849 22.15 2.45 -12.08
CA VAL A 849 21.47 2.94 -10.88
C VAL A 849 22.09 2.37 -9.60
N SER A 850 22.39 1.07 -9.57
CA SER A 850 22.92 0.38 -8.37
C SER A 850 24.25 0.93 -7.82
N LYS A 851 25.00 1.71 -8.61
CA LYS A 851 26.32 2.25 -8.24
C LYS A 851 26.27 3.53 -7.41
N ASN A 852 25.12 4.20 -7.37
CA ASN A 852 24.93 5.41 -6.57
C ASN A 852 23.77 5.17 -5.60
N LYS A 853 24.06 5.21 -4.30
CA LYS A 853 23.06 4.92 -3.26
C LYS A 853 21.85 5.86 -3.35
N ASN A 854 22.08 7.16 -3.47
CA ASN A 854 21.01 8.16 -3.50
C ASN A 854 20.10 7.98 -4.73
N LEU A 855 20.68 7.67 -5.89
CA LEU A 855 19.93 7.34 -7.11
C LEU A 855 19.17 6.01 -6.99
N SER A 856 19.78 4.99 -6.38
CA SER A 856 19.13 3.71 -6.13
C SER A 856 17.95 3.83 -5.15
N ASP A 857 18.10 4.65 -4.10
CA ASP A 857 17.06 4.88 -3.11
C ASP A 857 15.91 5.73 -3.69
N LEU A 858 16.20 6.71 -4.55
CA LEU A 858 15.19 7.40 -5.36
C LEU A 858 14.39 6.43 -6.26
N VAL A 859 15.08 5.58 -7.02
CA VAL A 859 14.42 4.59 -7.89
C VAL A 859 13.56 3.61 -7.08
N LYS A 860 13.98 3.20 -5.88
CA LYS A 860 13.15 2.39 -4.97
C LYS A 860 11.89 3.12 -4.50
N LYS A 861 11.99 4.41 -4.13
CA LYS A 861 10.82 5.23 -3.77
C LYS A 861 9.81 5.33 -4.92
N CYS A 862 10.30 5.36 -6.16
CA CYS A 862 9.49 5.28 -7.39
C CYS A 862 9.09 3.83 -7.76
N GLY A 863 8.89 2.92 -6.81
CA GLY A 863 8.46 1.54 -7.07
C GLY A 863 9.45 0.68 -7.87
N SER A 864 10.73 1.04 -7.90
CA SER A 864 11.77 0.48 -8.79
C SER A 864 11.55 0.70 -10.29
N ARG A 865 10.64 1.61 -10.67
CA ARG A 865 10.28 1.89 -12.08
C ARG A 865 11.31 2.81 -12.74
N CYS A 866 12.07 2.29 -13.71
CA CYS A 866 12.99 3.10 -14.50
C CYS A 866 13.21 2.58 -15.93
N HIS A 867 13.31 3.51 -16.90
CA HIS A 867 13.52 3.23 -18.32
C HIS A 867 14.67 4.06 -18.89
N ILE A 868 15.12 3.73 -20.11
CA ILE A 868 16.27 4.37 -20.75
C ILE A 868 16.00 4.66 -22.23
N PHE A 869 16.32 5.88 -22.67
CA PHE A 869 16.12 6.37 -24.03
C PHE A 869 17.41 6.96 -24.59
N ASP A 870 17.63 6.75 -25.88
CA ASP A 870 18.65 7.47 -26.65
C ASP A 870 17.97 8.22 -27.79
N ASN A 871 17.84 9.52 -27.58
CA ASN A 871 17.19 10.42 -28.53
C ASN A 871 18.08 10.73 -29.76
N LYS A 872 19.27 10.11 -29.88
CA LYS A 872 20.24 10.33 -30.96
C LYS A 872 20.37 9.13 -31.90
N TYR A 873 20.65 7.92 -31.41
CA TYR A 873 20.93 6.75 -32.26
C TYR A 873 19.83 5.67 -32.25
N TRP A 874 19.04 5.50 -31.19
CA TRP A 874 17.99 4.46 -31.11
C TRP A 874 16.69 4.81 -31.88
N LYS A 875 16.81 5.64 -32.94
CA LYS A 875 15.68 6.30 -33.63
C LYS A 875 14.81 5.41 -34.53
N ASN A 876 15.26 4.20 -34.91
CA ASN A 876 14.47 3.07 -35.48
C ASN A 876 15.36 2.14 -36.33
N LYS A 877 15.22 0.80 -36.22
CA LYS A 877 15.20 -0.14 -37.38
C LYS A 877 14.96 -1.64 -37.13
N GLN A 878 14.85 -2.14 -35.88
CA GLN A 878 14.45 -3.54 -35.63
C GLN A 878 13.42 -3.63 -34.51
N GLN A 879 12.37 -4.44 -34.73
CA GLN A 879 11.19 -4.56 -33.87
C GLN A 879 11.43 -5.29 -32.54
N ASN A 880 12.62 -5.88 -32.35
CA ASN A 880 12.96 -6.77 -31.23
C ASN A 880 14.32 -6.43 -30.56
N ASP A 881 14.86 -5.23 -30.77
CA ASP A 881 16.04 -4.75 -30.02
C ASP A 881 15.58 -3.90 -28.83
N TYR A 882 16.05 -4.22 -27.62
CA TYR A 882 15.78 -3.44 -26.42
C TYR A 882 16.40 -2.04 -26.49
N ARG A 883 17.42 -1.83 -27.34
CA ARG A 883 18.02 -0.51 -27.65
C ARG A 883 17.35 0.14 -28.87
N SER A 884 16.02 0.12 -28.87
CA SER A 884 15.15 0.77 -29.84
C SER A 884 14.14 1.64 -29.10
N ASN A 885 14.01 2.93 -29.45
CA ASN A 885 13.03 3.79 -28.80
C ASN A 885 11.59 3.30 -29.03
N GLN A 886 11.30 2.60 -30.14
CA GLN A 886 10.00 1.98 -30.36
C GLN A 886 9.65 0.94 -29.27
N PHE A 887 10.64 0.17 -28.80
CA PHE A 887 10.47 -0.77 -27.70
C PHE A 887 10.39 -0.03 -26.34
N GLN A 888 11.28 0.94 -26.12
CA GLN A 888 11.34 1.69 -24.86
C GLN A 888 10.09 2.55 -24.61
N VAL A 889 9.47 3.14 -25.64
CA VAL A 889 8.16 3.83 -25.50
C VAL A 889 7.07 2.84 -25.08
N GLU A 890 7.02 1.65 -25.70
CA GLU A 890 5.98 0.66 -25.39
C GLU A 890 6.12 0.10 -23.96
N ASP A 891 7.35 -0.21 -23.55
CA ASP A 891 7.71 -0.65 -22.18
C ASP A 891 7.43 0.44 -21.12
N LEU A 892 7.77 1.70 -21.42
CA LEU A 892 7.44 2.86 -20.57
C LEU A 892 5.93 3.04 -20.40
N LEU A 893 5.16 2.97 -21.49
CA LEU A 893 3.71 3.16 -21.44
C LEU A 893 3.01 2.00 -20.73
N ASN A 894 3.46 0.76 -20.91
CA ASN A 894 2.98 -0.39 -20.13
C ASN A 894 3.29 -0.21 -18.63
N THR A 895 4.45 0.35 -18.27
CA THR A 895 4.81 0.63 -16.88
C THR A 895 3.98 1.77 -16.28
N VAL A 896 3.67 2.82 -17.06
CA VAL A 896 2.73 3.87 -16.66
C VAL A 896 1.32 3.29 -16.46
N ASP A 897 0.85 2.43 -17.37
CA ASP A 897 -0.44 1.77 -17.24
C ASP A 897 -0.52 0.92 -15.96
N LYS A 898 0.49 0.09 -15.70
CA LYS A 898 0.57 -0.72 -14.48
C LYS A 898 0.59 0.16 -13.22
N MET A 899 1.42 1.20 -13.19
CA MET A 899 1.47 2.14 -12.07
C MET A 899 0.13 2.84 -11.82
N VAL A 900 -0.60 3.22 -12.87
CA VAL A 900 -1.92 3.84 -12.71
C VAL A 900 -2.94 2.84 -12.18
N MET A 901 -2.89 1.56 -12.61
CA MET A 901 -3.73 0.50 -12.05
C MET A 901 -3.40 0.18 -10.58
N GLU A 902 -2.11 0.11 -10.22
CA GLU A 902 -1.64 -0.04 -8.83
C GLU A 902 -2.17 1.10 -7.92
N ASN A 903 -2.28 2.32 -8.46
CA ASN A 903 -2.89 3.47 -7.80
C ASN A 903 -4.42 3.56 -8.01
N SER A 904 -5.12 2.41 -8.11
CA SER A 904 -6.58 2.30 -8.24
C SER A 904 -7.20 3.01 -9.45
N GLY A 905 -6.44 3.16 -10.54
CA GLY A 905 -6.84 3.92 -11.73
C GLY A 905 -6.83 5.45 -11.54
N GLY A 906 -6.36 5.94 -10.38
CA GLY A 906 -6.38 7.35 -10.02
C GLY A 906 -5.23 8.17 -10.62
N TYR A 907 -5.27 9.47 -10.32
CA TYR A 907 -4.19 10.43 -10.58
C TYR A 907 -3.67 11.01 -9.26
N TYR A 908 -2.43 11.48 -9.25
CA TYR A 908 -1.87 12.21 -8.12
C TYR A 908 -2.67 13.49 -7.86
N THR A 909 -2.97 13.79 -6.60
CA THR A 909 -3.66 15.03 -6.19
C THR A 909 -3.17 15.52 -4.83
N ASN A 910 -3.31 16.81 -4.58
CA ASN A 910 -3.07 17.46 -3.28
C ASN A 910 -4.01 18.68 -3.14
N GLY A 911 -3.97 19.34 -1.98
CA GLY A 911 -4.84 20.50 -1.71
C GLY A 911 -4.73 21.63 -2.75
N MET A 912 -3.56 21.83 -3.35
CA MET A 912 -3.38 22.83 -4.41
C MET A 912 -4.06 22.40 -5.72
N LEU A 913 -3.84 21.17 -6.18
CA LEU A 913 -4.53 20.63 -7.37
C LEU A 913 -6.05 20.60 -7.19
N GLN A 914 -6.54 20.30 -5.99
CA GLN A 914 -7.97 20.36 -5.64
C GLN A 914 -8.50 21.78 -5.76
N THR A 915 -7.81 22.76 -5.16
CA THR A 915 -8.18 24.19 -5.24
C THR A 915 -8.21 24.71 -6.67
N VAL A 916 -7.20 24.38 -7.47
CA VAL A 916 -7.12 24.79 -8.88
C VAL A 916 -8.22 24.13 -9.71
N GLU A 917 -8.52 22.85 -9.49
CA GLU A 917 -9.63 22.16 -10.18
C GLU A 917 -11.02 22.72 -9.79
N GLU A 918 -11.23 23.09 -8.52
CA GLU A 918 -12.46 23.76 -8.09
C GLU A 918 -12.65 25.12 -8.76
N GLU A 919 -11.58 25.91 -8.87
CA GLU A 919 -11.61 27.20 -9.57
C GLU A 919 -11.79 27.02 -11.09
N ILE A 920 -11.20 26.00 -11.72
CA ILE A 920 -11.47 25.64 -13.12
C ILE A 920 -12.95 25.31 -13.31
N LYS A 921 -13.56 24.50 -12.44
CA LYS A 921 -14.99 24.15 -12.54
C LYS A 921 -15.91 25.36 -12.41
N LYS A 922 -15.66 26.25 -11.45
CA LYS A 922 -16.41 27.52 -11.29
C LYS A 922 -16.30 28.41 -12.52
N GLU A 923 -15.13 28.44 -13.16
CA GLU A 923 -14.90 29.21 -14.38
C GLU A 923 -15.56 28.55 -15.60
N GLU A 924 -15.48 27.22 -15.75
CA GLU A 924 -16.22 26.47 -16.77
C GLU A 924 -17.72 26.75 -16.71
N GLU A 925 -18.32 26.81 -15.51
CA GLU A 925 -19.74 27.12 -15.31
C GLU A 925 -20.09 28.55 -15.74
N GLN A 926 -19.24 29.53 -15.45
CA GLN A 926 -19.43 30.93 -15.90
C GLN A 926 -19.31 31.05 -17.43
N ILE A 927 -18.36 30.35 -18.05
CA ILE A 927 -18.20 30.30 -19.50
C ILE A 927 -19.43 29.65 -20.15
N LYS A 928 -19.93 28.53 -19.60
CA LYS A 928 -21.16 27.85 -20.07
C LYS A 928 -22.40 28.74 -20.00
N GLN A 929 -22.52 29.62 -19.00
CA GLN A 929 -23.64 30.54 -18.85
C GLN A 929 -23.56 31.76 -19.80
N SER A 930 -22.35 32.12 -20.24
CA SER A 930 -22.10 33.29 -21.10
C SER A 930 -21.89 32.96 -22.58
N SER A 931 -21.52 31.72 -22.91
CA SER A 931 -21.08 31.29 -24.25
C SER A 931 -21.99 30.21 -24.84
N GLY A 932 -22.71 30.54 -25.91
CA GLY A 932 -23.52 29.56 -26.67
C GLY A 932 -22.69 28.73 -27.66
N ASN A 933 -22.91 27.41 -27.68
CA ASN A 933 -22.35 26.42 -28.64
C ASN A 933 -20.82 26.20 -28.64
N MET A 934 -20.09 26.48 -27.55
CA MET A 934 -18.67 26.11 -27.42
C MET A 934 -18.50 24.64 -26.99
N GLN A 935 -17.45 23.94 -27.44
CA GLN A 935 -17.20 22.55 -27.02
C GLN A 935 -16.65 22.47 -25.59
N GLN A 936 -16.93 21.38 -24.87
CA GLN A 936 -16.51 21.19 -23.48
C GLN A 936 -14.99 21.27 -23.28
N GLU A 937 -14.18 20.82 -24.25
CA GLU A 937 -12.73 20.95 -24.18
C GLU A 937 -12.29 22.41 -24.34
N GLU A 938 -12.85 23.16 -25.30
CA GLU A 938 -12.56 24.59 -25.50
C GLU A 938 -12.93 25.41 -24.25
N ILE A 939 -14.08 25.11 -23.64
CA ILE A 939 -14.51 25.71 -22.36
C ILE A 939 -13.49 25.44 -21.26
N ARG A 940 -13.02 24.19 -21.11
CA ARG A 940 -12.03 23.82 -20.09
C ARG A 940 -10.67 24.47 -20.34
N GLN A 941 -10.24 24.60 -21.59
CA GLN A 941 -8.99 25.28 -21.96
C GLN A 941 -9.07 26.79 -21.70
N HIS A 942 -10.23 27.42 -21.96
CA HIS A 942 -10.44 28.82 -21.62
C HIS A 942 -10.48 29.04 -20.10
N ALA A 943 -11.18 28.15 -19.36
CA ALA A 943 -11.19 28.15 -17.90
C ALA A 943 -9.79 28.03 -17.30
N LYS A 944 -8.97 27.09 -17.78
CA LYS A 944 -7.56 26.93 -17.38
C LYS A 944 -6.75 28.21 -17.58
N ARG A 945 -6.86 28.87 -18.73
CA ARG A 945 -6.17 30.15 -18.98
C ARG A 945 -6.61 31.26 -18.01
N ASN A 946 -7.91 31.43 -17.80
CA ASN A 946 -8.45 32.46 -16.91
C ASN A 946 -8.03 32.22 -15.46
N VAL A 947 -8.10 30.96 -15.00
CA VAL A 947 -7.65 30.54 -13.66
C VAL A 947 -6.16 30.76 -13.48
N SER A 948 -5.32 30.30 -14.43
CA SER A 948 -3.87 30.50 -14.39
C SER A 948 -3.53 31.99 -14.27
N ASN A 949 -4.04 32.83 -15.18
CA ASN A 949 -3.81 34.28 -15.16
C ASN A 949 -4.21 34.94 -13.83
N ARG A 950 -5.36 34.55 -13.26
CA ARG A 950 -5.85 35.05 -11.98
C ARG A 950 -4.94 34.66 -10.81
N PHE A 951 -4.43 33.43 -10.77
CA PHE A 951 -3.43 33.02 -9.80
C PHE A 951 -2.08 33.75 -9.99
N LEU A 952 -1.64 33.99 -11.24
CA LEU A 952 -0.43 34.78 -11.51
C LEU A 952 -0.54 36.23 -11.01
N ILE A 953 -1.71 36.86 -11.14
CA ILE A 953 -2.00 38.20 -10.63
C ILE A 953 -1.90 38.23 -9.08
N GLN A 954 -2.47 37.24 -8.39
CA GLN A 954 -2.37 37.10 -6.93
C GLN A 954 -0.93 36.87 -6.46
N LEU A 955 -0.17 36.03 -7.18
CA LEU A 955 1.25 35.78 -6.90
C LEU A 955 2.11 37.04 -7.10
N ALA A 956 1.81 37.86 -8.11
CA ALA A 956 2.55 39.09 -8.38
C ALA A 956 2.29 40.21 -7.33
N GLY A 957 1.13 40.19 -6.68
CA GLY A 957 0.78 41.15 -5.62
C GLY A 957 1.48 40.92 -4.27
N THR A 958 2.08 39.75 -4.03
CA THR A 958 2.55 39.36 -2.70
C THR A 958 4.07 39.44 -2.56
N ALA A 959 4.53 40.07 -1.48
CA ALA A 959 5.95 40.37 -1.27
C ALA A 959 6.85 39.12 -1.18
N THR A 960 8.06 39.24 -1.73
CA THR A 960 8.98 38.14 -2.07
C THR A 960 9.29 37.19 -0.90
N GLY A 961 9.20 35.88 -1.16
CA GLY A 961 9.73 34.80 -0.30
C GLY A 961 8.72 34.01 0.54
N ALA A 962 7.62 34.62 1.02
CA ALA A 962 6.68 33.93 1.92
C ALA A 962 5.66 33.01 1.21
N LEU A 963 5.40 33.27 -0.08
CA LEU A 963 4.36 32.61 -0.89
C LEU A 963 4.46 31.09 -0.95
N LEU A 964 5.66 30.55 -1.18
CA LEU A 964 5.84 29.11 -1.36
C LEU A 964 5.66 28.36 -0.04
N GLY A 965 5.98 28.99 1.10
CA GLY A 965 5.59 28.47 2.42
C GLY A 965 4.08 28.44 2.57
N ALA A 966 3.39 29.57 2.34
CA ALA A 966 1.96 29.69 2.60
C ALA A 966 1.05 28.86 1.66
N PHE A 967 1.46 28.63 0.41
CA PHE A 967 0.70 27.79 -0.54
C PHE A 967 1.05 26.30 -0.51
N PHE A 968 2.29 25.94 -0.14
CA PHE A 968 2.77 24.54 -0.20
C PHE A 968 3.10 23.94 1.17
N GLY A 969 2.93 24.69 2.27
CA GLY A 969 3.20 24.24 3.63
C GLY A 969 2.19 24.77 4.66
N VAL A 970 1.31 23.87 5.11
CA VAL A 970 0.50 23.97 6.34
C VAL A 970 -0.63 25.04 6.36
N GLU A 971 -1.87 24.54 6.32
CA GLU A 971 -3.05 25.08 7.03
C GLU A 971 -3.53 26.53 6.73
N ALA A 972 -3.18 27.12 5.59
CA ALA A 972 -3.52 28.53 5.28
C ALA A 972 -4.73 28.79 4.35
N LEU A 973 -5.47 27.77 3.88
CA LEU A 973 -6.56 27.97 2.90
C LEU A 973 -7.99 28.12 3.49
N LEU A 974 -8.17 28.04 4.81
CA LEU A 974 -9.52 27.96 5.41
C LEU A 974 -10.13 29.30 5.90
N ARG A 975 -9.61 30.47 5.47
CA ARG A 975 -10.06 31.77 6.02
C ARG A 975 -10.24 32.95 5.06
N LEU A 976 -10.50 32.70 3.77
CA LEU A 976 -10.92 33.75 2.83
C LEU A 976 -12.30 33.51 2.17
N VAL A 977 -13.23 32.93 2.94
CA VAL A 977 -14.68 33.01 2.67
C VAL A 977 -15.38 33.72 3.81
N ILE A 978 -15.26 35.05 3.85
CA ILE A 978 -16.29 35.94 4.38
C ILE A 978 -16.43 37.12 3.41
N LYS A 979 -17.29 36.97 2.40
CA LYS A 979 -18.13 38.10 2.02
C LYS A 979 -19.12 38.34 3.16
N ASP A 980 -19.39 39.61 3.43
CA ASP A 980 -20.40 40.11 4.37
C ASP A 980 -20.17 39.92 5.88
N VAL A 981 -19.21 40.67 6.43
CA VAL A 981 -19.42 41.36 7.73
C VAL A 981 -19.00 42.83 7.62
N LYS A 982 -19.98 43.74 7.57
CA LYS A 982 -19.75 45.18 7.78
C LYS A 982 -19.80 45.48 9.29
N GLY A 983 -18.66 45.85 9.90
CA GLY A 983 -18.63 46.28 11.31
C GLY A 983 -17.24 46.76 11.78
N PRO A 984 -17.14 47.86 12.57
CA PRO A 984 -15.85 48.50 12.89
C PRO A 984 -15.11 47.97 14.15
N GLU A 985 -15.38 46.76 14.63
CA GLU A 985 -14.84 46.24 15.92
C GLU A 985 -13.46 45.55 15.85
N LEU A 986 -12.80 45.50 14.69
CA LEU A 986 -11.54 44.73 14.52
C LEU A 986 -10.31 45.35 15.22
N MET A 987 -10.34 46.63 15.57
CA MET A 987 -9.18 47.38 16.10
C MET A 987 -8.78 47.05 17.54
N LYS A 988 -9.54 46.24 18.27
CA LYS A 988 -9.32 45.99 19.70
C LYS A 988 -8.37 44.82 20.01
N TYR A 989 -8.18 43.90 19.07
CA TYR A 989 -7.46 42.63 19.30
C TYR A 989 -5.95 42.65 18.96
N MET A 990 -5.44 43.67 18.25
CA MET A 990 -4.06 43.68 17.73
C MET A 990 -2.96 44.11 18.72
N LYS A 991 -3.25 44.28 20.01
CA LYS A 991 -2.33 44.95 20.96
C LYS A 991 -1.53 44.04 21.91
N GLY A 992 -1.70 42.71 21.83
CA GLY A 992 -1.22 41.77 22.86
C GLY A 992 0.09 41.01 22.59
N PHE A 993 0.64 41.01 21.37
CA PHE A 993 1.63 39.99 20.96
C PHE A 993 3.08 40.51 20.74
N LEU A 994 3.54 41.44 21.57
CA LEU A 994 4.93 41.92 21.54
C LEU A 994 5.53 41.97 22.96
N ILE A 995 6.44 41.05 23.25
CA ILE A 995 7.71 41.15 24.01
C ILE A 995 8.04 39.78 24.66
N GLY A 996 9.23 39.24 24.34
CA GLY A 996 9.78 38.00 24.92
C GLY A 996 10.73 37.32 23.93
N ARG A 997 12.04 37.25 24.23
CA ARG A 997 13.11 36.91 23.27
C ARG A 997 14.17 36.05 23.99
N ALA A 998 14.73 35.00 23.39
CA ALA A 998 16.09 34.94 22.77
C ALA A 998 16.70 33.52 23.03
N PRO A 999 17.93 33.15 22.54
CA PRO A 999 18.42 33.20 21.14
C PRO A 999 19.33 32.00 20.69
N ALA A 1000 19.70 32.02 19.39
CA ALA A 1000 20.92 31.45 18.77
C ALA A 1000 20.98 29.93 18.47
N ALA A 1001 21.70 29.46 17.43
CA ALA A 1001 22.66 30.12 16.53
C ALA A 1001 22.49 29.74 15.04
N ALA A 1002 23.07 30.53 14.15
CA ALA A 1002 22.99 30.39 12.69
C ALA A 1002 24.39 30.29 12.03
N ALA A 1003 24.45 29.82 10.78
CA ALA A 1003 25.60 30.03 9.89
C ALA A 1003 25.14 30.21 8.43
N ALA A 1004 25.56 31.31 7.79
CA ALA A 1004 25.46 31.56 6.34
C ALA A 1004 26.73 31.03 5.62
N VAL A 1005 26.93 31.12 4.29
CA VAL A 1005 27.23 32.28 3.40
C VAL A 1005 27.29 31.70 1.96
N GLY A 1006 27.03 32.37 0.83
CA GLY A 1006 26.65 33.75 0.48
C GLY A 1006 27.14 34.11 -0.96
N ALA A 1007 26.72 35.25 -1.53
CA ALA A 1007 27.30 35.85 -2.75
C ALA A 1007 26.97 37.37 -2.83
N GLU A 1008 27.85 38.18 -3.44
CA GLU A 1008 27.88 39.65 -3.30
C GLU A 1008 27.39 40.45 -4.53
N ALA A 1009 26.99 41.70 -4.30
CA ALA A 1009 27.21 42.82 -5.23
C ALA A 1009 27.36 44.16 -4.45
N ALA A 1010 28.44 44.92 -4.69
CA ALA A 1010 28.71 46.23 -4.08
C ALA A 1010 28.01 47.39 -4.86
N VAL A 1011 27.84 48.61 -4.33
CA VAL A 1011 28.86 49.70 -4.27
C VAL A 1011 28.59 50.70 -3.11
N VAL A 1012 29.64 50.99 -2.32
CA VAL A 1012 30.11 52.28 -1.70
C VAL A 1012 29.09 53.46 -1.63
N ALA A 1013 28.81 54.13 -0.49
CA ALA A 1013 29.78 54.89 0.31
C ALA A 1013 29.38 55.23 1.78
N THR A 1014 30.40 55.22 2.66
CA THR A 1014 30.63 56.04 3.88
C THR A 1014 29.52 56.32 4.91
N GLY A 1015 29.76 55.88 6.16
CA GLY A 1015 29.69 56.81 7.31
C GLY A 1015 28.87 56.38 8.54
N ALA A 1016 29.59 55.99 9.61
CA ALA A 1016 29.15 55.91 11.01
C ALA A 1016 28.04 54.90 11.40
N ALA A 1017 28.23 54.27 12.57
CA ALA A 1017 27.34 53.26 13.13
C ALA A 1017 26.18 53.88 13.93
N ILE A 1018 25.04 53.17 13.99
CA ILE A 1018 24.30 52.82 15.20
C ILE A 1018 23.23 51.76 14.83
N SER A 1019 22.91 50.90 15.80
CA SER A 1019 21.99 49.75 15.75
C SER A 1019 20.64 49.95 15.05
N LEU A 1020 20.15 48.93 14.31
CA LEU A 1020 18.73 48.47 14.25
C LEU A 1020 18.52 47.30 13.25
N THR A 1021 18.47 46.05 13.72
CA THR A 1021 18.06 44.88 12.91
C THR A 1021 17.13 43.91 13.65
N THR A 1022 15.96 44.41 14.05
CA THR A 1022 14.78 43.58 14.40
C THR A 1022 13.58 43.83 13.46
N ALA A 1023 13.68 44.77 12.52
CA ALA A 1023 12.55 45.18 11.68
C ALA A 1023 12.20 44.18 10.55
N ALA A 1024 13.18 43.43 10.03
CA ALA A 1024 13.07 42.75 8.72
C ALA A 1024 11.95 41.69 8.63
N LEU A 1025 11.70 40.92 9.69
CA LEU A 1025 10.70 39.84 9.66
C LEU A 1025 9.25 40.38 9.79
N ALA A 1026 9.03 41.41 10.61
CA ALA A 1026 7.72 42.04 10.74
C ALA A 1026 7.32 42.84 9.48
N THR A 1027 8.30 43.42 8.77
CA THR A 1027 8.04 44.13 7.50
C THR A 1027 7.61 43.20 6.36
N GLY A 1028 8.03 41.93 6.35
CA GLY A 1028 7.70 40.99 5.28
C GLY A 1028 6.21 40.63 5.24
N VAL A 1029 5.65 40.17 6.37
CA VAL A 1029 4.23 39.79 6.47
C VAL A 1029 3.31 40.98 6.22
N MET A 1030 3.63 42.14 6.79
CA MET A 1030 2.83 43.35 6.59
C MET A 1030 2.94 43.91 5.17
N GLY A 1031 4.10 43.76 4.52
CA GLY A 1031 4.27 44.05 3.09
C GLY A 1031 3.49 43.10 2.19
N GLY A 1032 3.38 41.81 2.57
CA GLY A 1032 2.59 40.82 1.84
C GLY A 1032 1.09 41.14 1.82
N ILE A 1033 0.51 41.48 2.97
CA ILE A 1033 -0.92 41.86 3.07
C ILE A 1033 -1.19 43.17 2.31
N ILE A 1034 -0.36 44.20 2.53
CA ILE A 1034 -0.53 45.50 1.86
C ILE A 1034 -0.35 45.38 0.34
N GLY A 1035 0.55 44.52 -0.12
CA GLY A 1035 0.74 44.23 -1.54
C GLY A 1035 -0.47 43.49 -2.14
N HIS A 1036 -0.96 42.46 -1.47
CA HIS A 1036 -2.14 41.69 -1.88
C HIS A 1036 -3.37 42.59 -2.07
N ASP A 1037 -3.69 43.41 -1.06
CA ASP A 1037 -4.87 44.29 -1.10
C ASP A 1037 -4.72 45.41 -2.16
N ALA A 1038 -3.48 45.84 -2.45
CA ALA A 1038 -3.21 46.82 -3.52
C ALA A 1038 -3.22 46.22 -4.93
N ALA A 1039 -2.96 44.92 -5.06
CA ALA A 1039 -3.04 44.17 -6.31
C ALA A 1039 -4.49 43.79 -6.69
N GLU A 1040 -5.45 43.93 -5.78
CA GLU A 1040 -6.86 43.67 -6.05
C GLU A 1040 -7.38 44.55 -7.22
N GLY A 1041 -8.00 43.91 -8.21
CA GLY A 1041 -8.51 44.58 -9.42
C GLY A 1041 -7.43 45.09 -10.40
N ALA A 1042 -6.26 44.46 -10.45
CA ALA A 1042 -5.30 44.63 -11.54
C ALA A 1042 -5.66 43.73 -12.74
N GLU A 1043 -5.47 44.21 -13.97
CA GLU A 1043 -5.75 43.45 -15.20
C GLU A 1043 -4.56 42.58 -15.63
N THR A 1044 -3.35 42.90 -15.16
CA THR A 1044 -2.13 42.14 -15.49
C THR A 1044 -1.25 41.89 -14.27
N ALA A 1045 -0.45 40.82 -14.29
CA ALA A 1045 0.51 40.51 -13.23
C ALA A 1045 1.58 41.62 -13.06
N MET A 1046 1.99 42.29 -14.14
CA MET A 1046 2.93 43.41 -14.07
C MET A 1046 2.31 44.62 -13.37
N GLU A 1047 1.04 44.94 -13.66
CA GLU A 1047 0.30 45.99 -12.97
C GLU A 1047 0.08 45.64 -11.48
N ALA A 1048 -0.26 44.38 -11.17
CA ALA A 1048 -0.40 43.90 -9.80
C ALA A 1048 0.90 44.09 -8.99
N ALA A 1049 2.05 43.71 -9.57
CA ALA A 1049 3.36 43.92 -8.97
C ALA A 1049 3.70 45.41 -8.80
N GLU A 1050 3.35 46.27 -9.77
CA GLU A 1050 3.57 47.71 -9.67
C GLU A 1050 2.70 48.35 -8.58
N ARG A 1051 1.40 48.03 -8.53
CA ARG A 1051 0.48 48.51 -7.48
C ARG A 1051 0.94 48.05 -6.09
N ALA A 1052 1.30 46.79 -5.93
CA ALA A 1052 1.83 46.24 -4.69
C ALA A 1052 3.15 46.91 -4.27
N ALA A 1053 4.11 47.06 -5.19
CA ALA A 1053 5.39 47.73 -4.93
C ALA A 1053 5.21 49.20 -4.53
N ASN A 1054 4.26 49.91 -5.16
CA ASN A 1054 3.92 51.28 -4.82
C ASN A 1054 3.24 51.37 -3.44
N ALA A 1055 2.26 50.52 -3.13
CA ALA A 1055 1.61 50.51 -1.81
C ALA A 1055 2.58 50.19 -0.66
N VAL A 1056 3.49 49.24 -0.85
CA VAL A 1056 4.56 48.92 0.12
C VAL A 1056 5.55 50.08 0.24
N ARG A 1057 5.92 50.74 -0.86
CA ARG A 1057 6.78 51.94 -0.86
C ARG A 1057 6.14 53.12 -0.13
N ASP A 1058 4.86 53.39 -0.38
CA ASP A 1058 4.10 54.47 0.24
C ASP A 1058 3.91 54.20 1.73
N LYS A 1059 3.63 52.95 2.12
CA LYS A 1059 3.58 52.58 3.54
C LYS A 1059 4.95 52.78 4.19
N ARG A 1060 6.04 52.36 3.55
CA ARG A 1060 7.41 52.58 4.04
C ARG A 1060 7.73 54.08 4.21
N GLN A 1061 7.34 54.93 3.26
CA GLN A 1061 7.48 56.39 3.39
C GLN A 1061 6.61 56.97 4.51
N SER A 1062 5.38 56.45 4.71
CA SER A 1062 4.50 56.90 5.80
C SER A 1062 5.09 56.59 7.18
N VAL A 1063 5.73 55.43 7.34
CA VAL A 1063 6.41 55.02 8.58
C VAL A 1063 7.67 55.85 8.81
N LEU A 1064 8.45 56.13 7.76
CA LEU A 1064 9.65 56.98 7.82
C LEU A 1064 9.36 58.47 8.05
N ARG A 1065 8.11 58.93 7.92
CA ARG A 1065 7.67 60.29 8.31
C ARG A 1065 7.06 60.36 9.72
N LEU A 1066 6.91 59.21 10.39
CA LEU A 1066 6.42 59.08 11.77
C LEU A 1066 7.56 58.76 12.77
N GLN A 1067 8.81 58.74 12.28
CA GLN A 1067 10.06 58.72 13.04
C GLN A 1067 10.77 60.07 12.87
#